data_AF-A0A4V1LZE6-F1
#
_entry.id   AF-A0A4V1LZE6-F1
#
_cell.length_a   1.000
_cell.length_b   1.000
_cell.length_c   1.000
_cell.angle_alpha   90.00
_cell.angle_beta   90.00
_cell.angle_gamma   90.00
#
_symmetry.space_group_name_H-M   'P 1'
#
loop_
_entity.id
_entity.type
_entity.pdbx_description
1 polymer ?
#
loop_
_entity_poly.entity_id
_entity_poly.type
_entity_poly.pdbx_seq_one_letter_code
_entity_poly.pdbx_strand_id
1 'polypeptide(L)'
;MSNDITIGRAYFKENDGLHLNEYCSRVDEGALKEDRKVRIAYMIISNLESKDLIADKKDKEKILKKVKENYQKYLIRAVKQESIKDGKSLTFNQLKDRGEQEVDKKLVFLSTISLFSTKSYGTVLKADEYANAYNKKLEEDLKEKKEDISTTSLVFTFDSSQRLLSYEKDKQDGLEDDEQAYIIISMPYVYNLVKGSNKQELELTYYEDRVIASFMPELIVEYGVFFDGTNNNIYNIDFYRNFNEFLKKPVKYIQDNKSNIDELGARGKPDDQHKKIEEYILSTPNPKISNEVIILLLSQMDKAEKPIRYFDDKSNLSLDEKDILKSTKANHAKKVFDFLVDIKDSSKKIEEKDIANFVREKILVDDDEGSSYVNGESNISRLYKVYDADDVKNSIDVAATTRFKLYESGSGTYNPFVEKDYEGDSVWGLGLAIGETGIKAHIIYSCIKIIEQLQAASIKRIDELVFDVFGFSRGAATARHFVCSILKEADIIKPSRREYTISMKGDKDIFYPFFGENGYVNIAEKLFFNPFRTDVKEGQLGKKRVSNPYYKKEKIRIDSISFRFVGLYDTVSHYGLTQDDDSKDLNLDFYKDGNDKKVGQVVHLMADDEYRFNFDAYSIFPTINKSFRKQDKKLCKGGYKFEEYYIPGAHADIGGGYNISNETIFIAKQLSKSSEIPTELKSKIIAWNKKYSWLNSDNFTISTINRKKDFENLEKDGFYYISRFLPNSSQYIIYVYMHKAKVSNKYEYVALRLMHNRAIYQDVTEKLVDKKDINPFERVPLGDLSSYRFSDSDTLIEASTALEENKELKIYKKDLYQKLKDDYLHHSSKNDSFVNRASNEEKENSDFYGRRVIYTASGSKFTRV
;
A
#
# COMPACT_ATOMS: atom_id res chain seq x y z
N MET A 1 -1.71 -7.57 -22.40
CA MET A 1 -1.18 -8.67 -23.23
C MET A 1 0.24 -8.94 -22.78
N SER A 2 0.50 -10.16 -22.34
CA SER A 2 1.79 -10.64 -21.84
C SER A 2 2.90 -10.56 -22.92
N ASN A 3 4.16 -10.64 -22.51
CA ASN A 3 5.31 -10.89 -23.40
C ASN A 3 5.21 -12.25 -24.12
N ASP A 4 4.14 -13.03 -23.87
CA ASP A 4 3.93 -14.37 -24.43
C ASP A 4 3.86 -14.44 -25.96
N ILE A 5 3.56 -13.34 -26.65
CA ILE A 5 3.58 -13.29 -28.12
C ILE A 5 5.04 -13.23 -28.59
N THR A 6 5.52 -14.34 -29.14
CA THR A 6 6.90 -14.52 -29.60
C THR A 6 6.94 -15.28 -30.91
N ILE A 7 8.00 -15.10 -31.69
CA ILE A 7 8.32 -15.98 -32.82
C ILE A 7 9.48 -16.88 -32.40
N GLY A 8 9.30 -18.19 -32.56
CA GLY A 8 10.27 -19.18 -32.10
C GLY A 8 10.21 -19.40 -30.58
N ARG A 9 11.25 -20.04 -30.04
CA ARG A 9 11.30 -20.52 -28.65
C ARG A 9 11.81 -19.44 -27.70
N ALA A 10 11.00 -18.40 -27.47
CA ALA A 10 11.29 -17.35 -26.49
C ALA A 10 10.38 -17.45 -25.26
N TYR A 11 10.98 -17.30 -24.08
CA TYR A 11 10.33 -17.46 -22.79
C TYR A 11 10.73 -16.30 -21.86
N PHE A 12 9.93 -16.04 -20.82
CA PHE A 12 10.13 -14.92 -19.92
C PHE A 12 10.02 -15.37 -18.47
N LYS A 13 10.83 -14.77 -17.60
CA LYS A 13 10.80 -14.91 -16.14
C LYS A 13 11.13 -13.54 -15.56
N GLU A 14 10.29 -13.02 -14.67
CA GLU A 14 10.56 -11.72 -14.03
C GLU A 14 11.03 -10.66 -15.07
N ASN A 15 12.13 -9.96 -14.79
CA ASN A 15 12.68 -8.92 -15.65
C ASN A 15 13.60 -9.43 -16.78
N ASP A 16 13.69 -10.74 -17.01
CA ASP A 16 14.53 -11.35 -18.03
C ASP A 16 13.74 -12.18 -19.07
N GLY A 17 14.31 -12.24 -20.26
CA GLY A 17 13.84 -13.03 -21.39
C GLY A 17 14.91 -14.02 -21.80
N LEU A 18 14.46 -15.16 -22.35
CA LEU A 18 15.29 -16.27 -22.76
C LEU A 18 14.93 -16.71 -24.17
N HIS A 19 15.89 -16.68 -25.08
CA HIS A 19 15.79 -17.32 -26.39
C HIS A 19 16.47 -18.69 -26.34
N LEU A 20 15.68 -19.75 -26.41
CA LEU A 20 16.14 -21.14 -26.30
C LEU A 20 16.49 -21.70 -27.68
N ASN A 21 17.76 -22.01 -27.88
CA ASN A 21 18.29 -22.49 -29.15
C ASN A 21 18.72 -23.95 -29.06
N GLU A 22 18.56 -24.66 -30.17
CA GLU A 22 19.00 -26.04 -30.37
C GLU A 22 20.02 -26.06 -31.51
N TYR A 23 21.02 -26.93 -31.38
CA TYR A 23 22.08 -27.09 -32.38
C TYR A 23 22.24 -28.54 -32.78
N CYS A 24 22.52 -28.76 -34.07
CA CYS A 24 22.80 -30.09 -34.64
C CYS A 24 24.13 -30.06 -35.39
N SER A 25 24.84 -31.19 -35.51
CA SER A 25 25.99 -31.30 -36.41
C SER A 25 25.54 -31.81 -37.79
N ARG A 26 26.25 -31.43 -38.87
CA ARG A 26 26.02 -31.98 -40.21
C ARG A 26 26.54 -33.42 -40.39
N VAL A 27 27.31 -33.94 -39.44
CA VAL A 27 28.15 -35.13 -39.67
C VAL A 27 27.59 -36.38 -38.98
N ASP A 28 26.86 -36.27 -37.86
CA ASP A 28 26.44 -37.47 -37.10
C ASP A 28 25.02 -37.41 -36.50
N GLU A 29 24.20 -36.37 -36.78
CA GLU A 29 22.88 -36.15 -36.14
C GLU A 29 22.86 -36.18 -34.59
N GLY A 30 24.02 -36.32 -33.92
CA GLY A 30 24.14 -36.39 -32.46
C GLY A 30 24.47 -35.06 -31.77
N ALA A 31 24.36 -35.06 -30.44
CA ALA A 31 24.66 -33.93 -29.58
C ALA A 31 26.11 -33.44 -29.73
N LEU A 32 26.28 -32.14 -29.98
CA LEU A 32 27.53 -31.41 -29.91
C LEU A 32 28.00 -31.29 -28.45
N LYS A 33 29.31 -31.48 -28.23
CA LYS A 33 29.99 -31.16 -26.97
C LYS A 33 30.46 -29.70 -27.01
N GLU A 34 30.54 -29.05 -25.84
CA GLU A 34 30.90 -27.62 -25.70
C GLU A 34 32.06 -27.20 -26.61
N ASP A 35 31.83 -26.17 -27.44
CA ASP A 35 32.79 -25.76 -28.45
C ASP A 35 32.66 -24.27 -28.80
N ARG A 36 33.79 -23.55 -28.88
CA ARG A 36 33.84 -22.12 -29.28
C ARG A 36 33.23 -21.84 -30.65
N LYS A 37 33.04 -22.88 -31.46
CA LYS A 37 32.38 -22.84 -32.76
C LYS A 37 30.86 -22.65 -32.69
N VAL A 38 30.23 -22.81 -31.53
CA VAL A 38 28.77 -22.66 -31.34
C VAL A 38 28.44 -21.24 -30.94
N ARG A 39 27.58 -20.58 -31.73
CA ARG A 39 27.41 -19.13 -31.65
C ARG A 39 25.95 -18.71 -31.83
N ILE A 40 25.66 -17.49 -31.38
CA ILE A 40 24.39 -16.80 -31.61
C ILE A 40 24.70 -15.42 -32.20
N ALA A 41 23.99 -15.11 -33.27
CA ALA A 41 23.91 -13.76 -33.82
C ALA A 41 22.65 -13.09 -33.29
N TYR A 42 22.73 -11.88 -32.78
CA TYR A 42 21.56 -11.15 -32.28
C TYR A 42 21.70 -9.64 -32.46
N MET A 43 20.58 -8.94 -32.47
CA MET A 43 20.52 -7.49 -32.56
C MET A 43 19.29 -6.94 -31.83
N ILE A 44 19.35 -5.67 -31.46
CA ILE A 44 18.28 -4.95 -30.78
C ILE A 44 17.58 -4.04 -31.77
N ILE A 45 16.25 -4.15 -31.85
CA ILE A 45 15.41 -3.28 -32.66
C ILE A 45 14.70 -2.31 -31.72
N SER A 46 14.80 -1.03 -32.03
CA SER A 46 14.22 0.04 -31.24
C SER A 46 12.70 0.14 -31.43
N ASN A 47 12.04 0.82 -30.50
CA ASN A 47 10.61 1.13 -30.59
C ASN A 47 10.30 2.04 -31.81
N LEU A 48 11.22 2.93 -32.21
CA LEU A 48 11.07 3.78 -33.39
C LEU A 48 11.31 2.99 -34.68
N GLU A 49 12.39 2.20 -34.75
CA GLU A 49 12.65 1.31 -35.90
C GLU A 49 11.46 0.38 -36.18
N SER A 50 10.89 -0.19 -35.11
CA SER A 50 9.71 -1.03 -35.24
C SER A 50 8.48 -0.24 -35.72
N LYS A 51 8.31 1.02 -35.30
CA LYS A 51 7.21 1.89 -35.72
C LYS A 51 7.33 2.31 -37.19
N ASP A 52 8.54 2.55 -37.67
CA ASP A 52 8.81 2.91 -39.06
C ASP A 52 8.52 1.76 -40.02
N LEU A 53 8.75 0.51 -39.57
CA LEU A 53 8.41 -0.68 -40.34
C LEU A 53 6.91 -0.97 -40.42
N ILE A 54 6.18 -0.68 -39.35
CA ILE A 54 4.75 -0.95 -39.25
C ILE A 54 4.06 0.08 -38.37
N ALA A 55 3.22 0.91 -39.01
CA ALA A 55 2.44 1.94 -38.30
C ALA A 55 1.35 1.34 -37.39
N ASP A 56 0.92 0.10 -37.66
CA ASP A 56 -0.06 -0.63 -36.86
C ASP A 56 0.56 -1.17 -35.57
N LYS A 57 0.48 -0.36 -34.51
CA LYS A 57 1.07 -0.64 -33.20
C LYS A 57 0.33 -1.67 -32.34
N LYS A 58 -0.82 -2.17 -32.79
CA LYS A 58 -1.70 -2.98 -31.93
C LYS A 58 -1.47 -4.47 -32.06
N ASP A 59 -1.09 -4.93 -33.25
CA ASP A 59 -0.90 -6.34 -33.52
C ASP A 59 0.56 -6.75 -33.28
N LYS A 60 0.85 -7.12 -32.03
CA LYS A 60 2.19 -7.58 -31.58
C LYS A 60 2.72 -8.74 -32.43
N GLU A 61 1.88 -9.64 -32.91
CA GLU A 61 2.30 -10.78 -33.73
C GLU A 61 2.73 -10.32 -35.13
N LYS A 62 1.93 -9.45 -35.75
CA LYS A 62 2.25 -8.85 -37.05
C LYS A 62 3.51 -7.99 -36.99
N ILE A 63 3.71 -7.25 -35.90
CA ILE A 63 4.94 -6.50 -35.66
C ILE A 63 6.15 -7.44 -35.65
N LEU A 64 6.13 -8.48 -34.82
CA LEU A 64 7.25 -9.44 -34.75
C LEU A 64 7.50 -10.13 -36.09
N LYS A 65 6.45 -10.51 -36.83
CA LYS A 65 6.59 -11.14 -38.16
C LYS A 65 7.30 -10.19 -39.12
N LYS A 66 6.88 -8.92 -39.16
CA LYS A 66 7.46 -7.93 -40.05
C LYS A 66 8.91 -7.61 -39.69
N VAL A 67 9.20 -7.49 -38.39
CA VAL A 67 10.56 -7.29 -37.88
C VAL A 67 11.44 -8.49 -38.24
N LYS A 68 10.98 -9.73 -38.03
CA LYS A 68 11.72 -10.94 -38.45
C LYS A 68 12.00 -10.95 -39.95
N GLU A 69 10.97 -10.74 -40.78
CA GLU A 69 11.11 -10.71 -42.25
C GLU A 69 12.15 -9.68 -42.71
N ASN A 70 12.12 -8.48 -42.12
CA ASN A 70 13.02 -7.41 -42.51
C ASN A 70 14.45 -7.63 -42.01
N TYR A 71 14.63 -8.06 -40.75
CA TYR A 71 15.95 -8.09 -40.11
C TYR A 71 16.66 -9.45 -40.13
N GLN A 72 15.99 -10.57 -40.44
CA GLN A 72 16.66 -11.87 -40.53
C GLN A 72 17.83 -11.89 -41.53
N LYS A 73 17.69 -11.15 -42.65
CA LYS A 73 18.73 -11.03 -43.68
C LYS A 73 20.00 -10.36 -43.14
N TYR A 74 19.88 -9.51 -42.12
CA TYR A 74 21.02 -8.84 -41.48
C TYR A 74 21.82 -9.84 -40.65
N LEU A 75 21.15 -10.70 -39.88
CA LEU A 75 21.80 -11.79 -39.13
C LEU A 75 22.58 -12.71 -40.08
N ILE A 76 21.97 -13.11 -41.20
CA ILE A 76 22.63 -13.97 -42.21
C ILE A 76 23.85 -13.28 -42.83
N ARG A 77 23.73 -11.99 -43.20
CA ARG A 77 24.85 -11.22 -43.77
C ARG A 77 26.00 -11.06 -42.79
N ALA A 78 25.71 -10.74 -41.52
CA ALA A 78 26.72 -10.58 -40.47
C ALA A 78 27.49 -11.88 -40.22
N VAL A 79 26.78 -13.01 -40.13
CA VAL A 79 27.43 -14.31 -39.92
C VAL A 79 28.29 -14.71 -41.13
N LYS A 80 27.85 -14.40 -42.36
CA LYS A 80 28.66 -14.59 -43.57
C LYS A 80 29.91 -13.70 -43.59
N GLN A 81 29.79 -12.44 -43.17
CA GLN A 81 30.92 -11.52 -43.04
C GLN A 81 31.94 -12.03 -42.01
N GLU A 82 31.50 -12.55 -40.85
CA GLU A 82 32.41 -13.15 -39.87
C GLU A 82 33.16 -14.36 -40.42
N SER A 83 32.47 -15.20 -41.21
CA SER A 83 33.05 -16.45 -41.74
C SER A 83 34.18 -16.25 -42.76
N ILE A 84 34.39 -15.02 -43.24
CA ILE A 84 35.39 -14.69 -44.26
C ILE A 84 36.33 -13.61 -43.72
N LYS A 85 37.63 -13.90 -43.75
CA LYS A 85 38.68 -12.93 -43.40
C LYS A 85 39.69 -12.84 -44.52
N ASP A 86 39.95 -11.63 -45.01
CA ASP A 86 40.87 -11.36 -46.13
C ASP A 86 40.59 -12.22 -47.39
N GLY A 87 39.31 -12.47 -47.68
CA GLY A 87 38.87 -13.29 -48.82
C GLY A 87 39.06 -14.80 -48.64
N LYS A 88 39.41 -15.27 -47.43
CA LYS A 88 39.59 -16.69 -47.09
C LYS A 88 38.66 -17.12 -45.97
N SER A 89 38.38 -18.42 -45.88
CA SER A 89 37.62 -19.01 -44.78
C SER A 89 38.28 -18.71 -43.44
N LEU A 90 37.47 -18.35 -42.45
CA LEU A 90 37.90 -18.14 -41.07
C LEU A 90 38.53 -19.43 -40.51
N THR A 91 39.60 -19.30 -39.74
CA THR A 91 40.23 -20.43 -39.02
C THR A 91 39.85 -20.41 -37.54
N PHE A 92 39.88 -21.58 -36.88
CA PHE A 92 39.51 -21.71 -35.46
C PHE A 92 40.23 -20.72 -34.53
N ASN A 93 41.53 -20.48 -34.75
CA ASN A 93 42.33 -19.55 -33.94
C ASN A 93 41.96 -18.08 -34.13
N GLN A 94 41.28 -17.74 -35.22
CA GLN A 94 40.84 -16.37 -35.51
C GLN A 94 39.46 -16.06 -34.92
N LEU A 95 38.74 -17.08 -34.45
CA LEU A 95 37.40 -16.93 -33.88
C LEU A 95 37.48 -16.24 -32.51
N LYS A 96 36.77 -15.13 -32.37
CA LYS A 96 36.66 -14.36 -31.12
C LYS A 96 35.42 -14.76 -30.34
N ASP A 97 35.49 -14.70 -29.01
CA ASP A 97 34.35 -15.08 -28.16
C ASP A 97 33.18 -14.10 -28.28
N ARG A 98 33.48 -12.82 -28.52
CA ARG A 98 32.51 -11.79 -28.87
C ARG A 98 33.02 -11.01 -30.07
N GLY A 99 32.12 -10.76 -30.99
CA GLY A 99 32.35 -9.99 -32.21
C GLY A 99 31.11 -9.17 -32.54
N GLU A 100 31.28 -8.29 -33.52
CA GLU A 100 30.25 -7.41 -34.00
C GLU A 100 30.46 -7.20 -35.49
N GLN A 101 29.36 -7.03 -36.23
CA GLN A 101 29.39 -6.73 -37.66
C GLN A 101 28.37 -5.64 -37.96
N GLU A 102 28.78 -4.66 -38.75
CA GLU A 102 27.87 -3.63 -39.24
C GLU A 102 27.28 -4.07 -40.58
N VAL A 103 25.96 -4.16 -40.65
CA VAL A 103 25.22 -4.51 -41.86
C VAL A 103 24.19 -3.43 -42.13
N ASP A 104 24.34 -2.71 -43.24
CA ASP A 104 23.44 -1.64 -43.67
C ASP A 104 23.09 -0.65 -42.53
N LYS A 105 24.12 -0.17 -41.79
CA LYS A 105 24.00 0.69 -40.60
C LYS A 105 23.22 0.08 -39.43
N LYS A 106 23.22 -1.26 -39.31
CA LYS A 106 22.72 -1.96 -38.12
C LYS A 106 23.83 -2.79 -37.51
N LEU A 107 23.97 -2.77 -36.19
CA LEU A 107 25.00 -3.54 -35.50
C LEU A 107 24.46 -4.93 -35.14
N VAL A 108 25.17 -5.97 -35.56
CA VAL A 108 24.87 -7.36 -35.23
C VAL A 108 25.92 -7.89 -34.27
N PHE A 109 25.49 -8.37 -33.12
CA PHE A 109 26.37 -8.97 -32.11
C PHE A 109 26.51 -10.46 -32.36
N LEU A 110 27.74 -10.96 -32.30
CA LEU A 110 28.12 -12.34 -32.56
C LEU A 110 28.84 -12.90 -31.33
N SER A 111 28.21 -13.84 -30.63
CA SER A 111 28.73 -14.38 -29.37
C SER A 111 28.89 -15.89 -29.40
N THR A 112 30.02 -16.38 -28.89
CA THR A 112 30.17 -17.77 -28.44
C THR A 112 29.27 -18.03 -27.24
N ILE A 113 28.71 -19.24 -27.16
CA ILE A 113 27.86 -19.63 -26.04
C ILE A 113 28.15 -21.06 -25.59
N SER A 114 27.96 -21.32 -24.29
CA SER A 114 28.13 -22.67 -23.74
C SER A 114 26.94 -23.56 -24.11
N LEU A 115 27.22 -24.84 -24.37
CA LEU A 115 26.20 -25.84 -24.67
C LEU A 115 25.93 -26.73 -23.47
N PHE A 116 24.68 -27.12 -23.30
CA PHE A 116 24.30 -28.14 -22.34
C PHE A 116 23.72 -29.35 -23.08
N SER A 117 24.20 -30.54 -22.74
CA SER A 117 23.56 -31.79 -23.17
C SER A 117 22.35 -32.02 -22.29
N THR A 118 21.16 -31.93 -22.87
CA THR A 118 19.90 -32.08 -22.12
C THR A 118 18.98 -33.08 -22.79
N LYS A 119 18.10 -33.71 -22.01
CA LYS A 119 17.13 -34.69 -22.53
C LYS A 119 15.85 -34.05 -23.07
N SER A 120 15.59 -32.79 -22.70
CA SER A 120 14.44 -32.01 -23.20
C SER A 120 14.61 -30.52 -22.91
N TYR A 121 13.89 -29.69 -23.67
CA TYR A 121 13.76 -28.25 -23.41
C TYR A 121 13.24 -27.94 -22.01
N GLY A 122 12.36 -28.80 -21.50
CA GLY A 122 11.81 -28.65 -20.17
C GLY A 122 12.85 -28.77 -19.05
N THR A 123 13.96 -29.47 -19.29
CA THR A 123 15.06 -29.56 -18.33
C THR A 123 15.80 -28.22 -18.23
N VAL A 124 16.02 -27.54 -19.36
CA VAL A 124 16.65 -26.20 -19.39
C VAL A 124 15.76 -25.17 -18.68
N LEU A 125 14.46 -25.13 -19.03
CA LEU A 125 13.55 -24.18 -18.39
C LEU A 125 13.41 -24.41 -16.88
N LYS A 126 13.48 -25.65 -16.39
CA LYS A 126 13.49 -25.93 -14.94
C LYS A 126 14.80 -25.49 -14.28
N ALA A 127 15.94 -25.74 -14.92
CA ALA A 127 17.25 -25.38 -14.39
C ALA A 127 17.42 -23.85 -14.28
N ASP A 128 16.91 -23.10 -15.26
CA ASP A 128 16.99 -21.64 -15.30
C ASP A 128 15.79 -20.95 -14.58
N GLU A 129 14.97 -21.73 -13.85
CA GLU A 129 13.82 -21.28 -13.05
C GLU A 129 12.64 -20.69 -13.84
N TYR A 130 12.51 -20.99 -15.13
CA TYR A 130 11.36 -20.62 -15.99
C TYR A 130 10.17 -21.58 -15.80
N ALA A 131 9.76 -21.82 -14.55
CA ALA A 131 8.73 -22.80 -14.19
C ALA A 131 7.37 -22.53 -14.85
N ASN A 132 6.94 -21.27 -14.89
CA ASN A 132 5.68 -20.88 -15.53
C ASN A 132 5.69 -21.12 -17.04
N ALA A 133 6.81 -20.81 -17.71
CA ALA A 133 6.98 -21.09 -19.13
C ALA A 133 6.96 -22.59 -19.41
N TYR A 134 7.62 -23.40 -18.56
CA TYR A 134 7.54 -24.85 -18.63
C TYR A 134 6.11 -25.37 -18.46
N ASN A 135 5.38 -24.88 -17.45
CA ASN A 135 4.05 -25.39 -17.13
C ASN A 135 2.99 -24.98 -18.18
N LYS A 136 3.02 -23.72 -18.63
CA LYS A 136 1.92 -23.11 -19.41
C LYS A 136 2.22 -22.85 -20.89
N LYS A 137 3.49 -22.74 -21.30
CA LYS A 137 3.87 -22.31 -22.66
C LYS A 137 4.59 -23.40 -23.47
N LEU A 138 5.39 -24.23 -22.83
CA LEU A 138 6.12 -25.30 -23.51
C LEU A 138 5.15 -26.39 -23.98
N GLU A 139 5.23 -26.77 -25.26
CA GLU A 139 4.44 -27.86 -25.86
C GLU A 139 4.77 -29.19 -25.17
N GLU A 140 3.75 -30.06 -24.99
CA GLU A 140 3.91 -31.32 -24.22
C GLU A 140 4.97 -32.26 -24.82
N ASP A 141 5.08 -32.32 -26.15
CA ASP A 141 6.09 -33.13 -26.86
C ASP A 141 7.54 -32.62 -26.68
N LEU A 142 7.69 -31.37 -26.22
CA LEU A 142 8.98 -30.75 -25.86
C LEU A 142 9.30 -30.90 -24.37
N LYS A 143 8.35 -31.35 -23.53
CA LYS A 143 8.56 -31.66 -22.11
C LYS A 143 9.18 -33.05 -21.93
N GLU A 144 8.77 -34.02 -22.75
CA GLU A 144 9.22 -35.40 -22.67
C GLU A 144 10.58 -35.66 -23.34
N LYS A 145 11.26 -36.71 -22.88
CA LYS A 145 12.66 -37.03 -23.21
C LYS A 145 12.79 -37.41 -24.69
N LYS A 146 13.44 -36.56 -25.48
CA LYS A 146 14.06 -36.97 -26.74
C LYS A 146 15.50 -37.43 -26.46
N GLU A 147 16.14 -38.01 -27.46
CA GLU A 147 17.59 -38.30 -27.45
C GLU A 147 18.39 -37.06 -27.02
N ASP A 148 19.66 -37.22 -26.63
CA ASP A 148 20.47 -36.10 -26.17
C ASP A 148 20.48 -34.96 -27.21
N ILE A 149 19.98 -33.79 -26.80
CA ILE A 149 19.98 -32.57 -27.63
C ILE A 149 20.97 -31.55 -27.06
N SER A 150 21.66 -30.84 -27.95
CA SER A 150 22.53 -29.72 -27.60
C SER A 150 21.76 -28.42 -27.59
N THR A 151 21.55 -27.87 -26.41
CA THR A 151 20.76 -26.65 -26.22
C THR A 151 21.57 -25.56 -25.52
N THR A 152 21.14 -24.31 -25.74
CA THR A 152 21.65 -23.14 -25.01
C THR A 152 20.59 -22.05 -24.94
N SER A 153 20.79 -21.07 -24.08
CA SER A 153 19.92 -19.92 -23.88
C SER A 153 20.66 -18.61 -24.10
N LEU A 154 20.08 -17.70 -24.90
CA LEU A 154 20.44 -16.30 -24.89
C LEU A 154 19.52 -15.59 -23.89
N VAL A 155 20.07 -15.22 -22.73
CA VAL A 155 19.37 -14.45 -21.70
C VAL A 155 19.58 -12.95 -21.93
N PHE A 156 18.50 -12.18 -21.87
CA PHE A 156 18.52 -10.74 -22.05
C PHE A 156 17.57 -10.04 -21.08
N THR A 157 17.90 -8.81 -20.71
CA THR A 157 17.02 -7.92 -19.96
C THR A 157 16.77 -6.67 -20.80
N PHE A 158 15.79 -5.86 -20.40
CA PHE A 158 15.64 -4.54 -21.01
C PHE A 158 16.93 -3.71 -20.86
N ASP A 159 17.51 -3.67 -19.66
CA ASP A 159 18.70 -2.86 -19.38
C ASP A 159 19.93 -3.30 -20.19
N SER A 160 20.18 -4.61 -20.31
CA SER A 160 21.30 -5.11 -21.10
C SER A 160 21.10 -4.79 -22.58
N SER A 161 19.86 -4.91 -23.07
CA SER A 161 19.50 -4.61 -24.45
C SER A 161 19.56 -3.10 -24.76
N GLN A 162 19.14 -2.26 -23.82
CA GLN A 162 19.20 -0.80 -23.96
C GLN A 162 20.66 -0.33 -24.05
N ARG A 163 21.57 -0.90 -23.25
CA ARG A 163 23.00 -0.58 -23.36
C ARG A 163 23.58 -0.95 -24.72
N LEU A 164 23.16 -2.07 -25.29
CA LEU A 164 23.58 -2.48 -26.64
C LEU A 164 23.02 -1.55 -27.71
N LEU A 165 21.77 -1.10 -27.57
CA LEU A 165 21.17 -0.11 -28.47
C LEU A 165 21.90 1.25 -28.39
N SER A 166 22.19 1.74 -27.18
CA SER A 166 22.99 2.96 -26.99
C SER A 166 24.38 2.84 -27.60
N TYR A 167 25.03 1.69 -27.43
CA TYR A 167 26.33 1.43 -28.02
C TYR A 167 26.31 1.42 -29.56
N GLU A 168 25.24 0.89 -30.17
CA GLU A 168 25.03 0.97 -31.62
C GLU A 168 24.92 2.43 -32.08
N LYS A 169 24.16 3.25 -31.35
CA LYS A 169 23.95 4.67 -31.65
C LYS A 169 25.21 5.52 -31.56
N ASP A 170 25.99 5.32 -30.50
CA ASP A 170 27.26 6.02 -30.27
C ASP A 170 28.24 5.81 -31.44
N LYS A 171 28.15 4.65 -32.12
CA LYS A 171 28.95 4.35 -33.32
C LYS A 171 28.46 5.03 -34.60
N GLN A 172 27.21 5.49 -34.62
CA GLN A 172 26.54 6.01 -35.82
C GLN A 172 26.35 7.54 -35.81
N ASP A 173 26.99 8.25 -34.87
CA ASP A 173 26.84 9.71 -34.65
C ASP A 173 25.37 10.15 -34.44
N GLY A 174 24.52 9.28 -33.89
CA GLY A 174 23.10 9.54 -33.67
C GLY A 174 22.72 9.66 -32.19
N LEU A 175 22.48 10.88 -31.71
CA LEU A 175 22.01 11.17 -30.34
C LEU A 175 20.52 11.56 -30.35
N GLU A 176 19.62 10.62 -30.61
CA GLU A 176 18.22 10.80 -30.17
C GLU A 176 18.00 10.01 -28.88
N ASP A 177 17.67 10.72 -27.79
CA ASP A 177 17.56 10.20 -26.41
C ASP A 177 16.29 9.37 -26.15
N ASP A 178 15.37 9.27 -27.12
CA ASP A 178 14.01 8.75 -26.88
C ASP A 178 13.80 7.29 -27.32
N GLU A 179 14.75 6.67 -28.05
CA GLU A 179 14.59 5.28 -28.48
C GLU A 179 14.85 4.27 -27.35
N GLN A 180 14.00 3.25 -27.31
CA GLN A 180 14.09 2.15 -26.38
C GLN A 180 14.31 0.83 -27.10
N ALA A 181 15.09 -0.05 -26.48
CA ALA A 181 15.11 -1.45 -26.82
C ALA A 181 13.68 -2.00 -26.80
N TYR A 182 13.23 -2.57 -27.90
CA TYR A 182 11.83 -2.97 -28.04
C TYR A 182 11.67 -4.43 -28.43
N ILE A 183 12.46 -4.88 -29.40
CA ILE A 183 12.48 -6.27 -29.86
C ILE A 183 13.92 -6.75 -29.91
N ILE A 184 14.16 -7.98 -29.50
CA ILE A 184 15.41 -8.70 -29.78
C ILE A 184 15.13 -9.78 -30.82
N ILE A 185 16.04 -9.88 -31.78
CA ILE A 185 16.03 -10.95 -32.77
C ILE A 185 17.36 -11.69 -32.69
N SER A 186 17.31 -13.03 -32.73
CA SER A 186 18.50 -13.87 -32.67
C SER A 186 18.43 -15.06 -33.64
N MET A 187 19.59 -15.53 -34.07
CA MET A 187 19.75 -16.69 -34.93
C MET A 187 20.95 -17.53 -34.46
N PRO A 188 20.77 -18.85 -34.23
CA PRO A 188 21.87 -19.74 -33.92
C PRO A 188 22.70 -20.06 -35.19
N TYR A 189 24.00 -20.30 -35.01
CA TYR A 189 24.88 -20.83 -36.05
C TYR A 189 26.08 -21.57 -35.44
N VAL A 190 26.71 -22.43 -36.23
CA VAL A 190 27.82 -23.30 -35.83
C VAL A 190 28.89 -23.28 -36.92
N TYR A 191 30.14 -23.23 -36.49
CA TYR A 191 31.28 -23.56 -37.35
C TYR A 191 31.64 -25.05 -37.25
N ASN A 192 31.91 -25.69 -38.39
CA ASN A 192 32.43 -27.05 -38.46
C ASN A 192 33.86 -27.01 -38.96
N LEU A 193 34.73 -27.92 -38.52
CA LEU A 193 36.07 -28.02 -39.08
C LEU A 193 36.00 -28.67 -40.46
N VAL A 194 36.61 -28.05 -41.47
CA VAL A 194 36.70 -28.64 -42.81
C VAL A 194 37.51 -29.93 -42.73
N LYS A 195 36.91 -31.04 -43.15
CA LYS A 195 37.52 -32.37 -43.09
C LYS A 195 38.82 -32.39 -43.91
N GLY A 196 39.95 -32.71 -43.26
CA GLY A 196 41.27 -32.78 -43.89
C GLY A 196 42.04 -31.45 -43.99
N SER A 197 41.54 -30.35 -43.40
CA SER A 197 42.25 -29.08 -43.39
C SER A 197 43.37 -29.06 -42.33
N ASN A 198 44.62 -28.86 -42.78
CA ASN A 198 45.80 -28.66 -41.91
C ASN A 198 45.81 -27.30 -41.18
N LYS A 199 44.94 -26.35 -41.58
CA LYS A 199 44.89 -24.98 -41.04
C LYS A 199 43.69 -24.73 -40.13
N GLN A 200 42.94 -25.78 -39.76
CA GLN A 200 41.70 -25.67 -38.98
C GLN A 200 40.70 -24.66 -39.58
N GLU A 201 40.54 -24.67 -40.90
CA GLU A 201 39.53 -23.88 -41.61
C GLU A 201 38.12 -24.28 -41.16
N LEU A 202 37.25 -23.28 -41.07
CA LEU A 202 35.88 -23.42 -40.61
C LEU A 202 34.88 -23.34 -41.77
N GLU A 203 33.90 -24.24 -41.76
CA GLU A 203 32.70 -24.21 -42.60
C GLU A 203 31.51 -23.74 -41.77
N LEU A 204 30.78 -22.75 -42.30
CA LEU A 204 29.64 -22.14 -41.62
C LEU A 204 28.34 -22.94 -41.87
N THR A 205 27.63 -23.25 -40.79
CA THR A 205 26.25 -23.73 -40.80
C THR A 205 25.39 -22.79 -39.96
N TYR A 206 24.38 -22.14 -40.55
CA TYR A 206 23.41 -21.30 -39.84
C TYR A 206 21.98 -21.82 -40.06
N TYR A 207 21.05 -21.42 -39.18
CA TYR A 207 19.68 -21.94 -39.16
C TYR A 207 18.66 -20.82 -39.39
N GLU A 208 18.33 -20.55 -40.67
CA GLU A 208 17.38 -19.48 -41.04
C GLU A 208 15.96 -19.76 -40.51
N ASP A 209 15.58 -21.04 -40.43
CA ASP A 209 14.31 -21.51 -39.88
C ASP A 209 14.21 -21.34 -38.35
N ARG A 210 15.35 -21.21 -37.66
CA ARG A 210 15.45 -21.06 -36.19
C ARG A 210 15.66 -19.63 -35.71
N VAL A 211 15.34 -18.62 -36.54
CA VAL A 211 15.33 -17.22 -36.10
C VAL A 211 14.22 -16.99 -35.07
N ILE A 212 14.61 -16.50 -33.89
CA ILE A 212 13.75 -16.18 -32.76
C ILE A 212 13.60 -14.66 -32.68
N ALA A 213 12.39 -14.16 -32.48
CA ALA A 213 12.12 -12.75 -32.23
C ALA A 213 11.12 -12.61 -31.08
N SER A 214 11.41 -11.71 -30.15
CA SER A 214 10.52 -11.43 -29.02
C SER A 214 10.63 -9.97 -28.57
N PHE A 215 9.57 -9.47 -27.94
CA PHE A 215 9.61 -8.17 -27.28
C PHE A 215 10.51 -8.20 -26.05
N MET A 216 10.98 -7.03 -25.61
CA MET A 216 11.64 -6.89 -24.32
C MET A 216 10.74 -7.31 -23.16
N PRO A 217 11.29 -7.84 -22.04
CA PRO A 217 10.52 -8.14 -20.86
C PRO A 217 9.87 -6.87 -20.30
N GLU A 218 8.54 -6.81 -20.31
CA GLU A 218 7.78 -5.75 -19.63
C GLU A 218 7.83 -5.90 -18.10
N LEU A 219 8.08 -4.79 -17.38
CA LEU A 219 7.97 -4.70 -15.93
C LEU A 219 6.66 -4.02 -15.52
N ILE A 220 5.83 -4.75 -14.78
CA ILE A 220 4.64 -4.19 -14.13
C ILE A 220 4.96 -3.98 -12.66
N VAL A 221 4.69 -2.79 -12.16
CA VAL A 221 4.82 -2.48 -10.73
C VAL A 221 3.43 -2.22 -10.18
N GLU A 222 3.02 -2.97 -9.16
CA GLU A 222 1.79 -2.69 -8.40
C GLU A 222 2.13 -1.95 -7.11
N TYR A 223 1.37 -0.92 -6.79
CA TYR A 223 1.67 -0.01 -5.69
C TYR A 223 0.40 0.32 -4.89
N GLY A 224 0.33 -0.21 -3.67
CA GLY A 224 -0.73 0.12 -2.72
C GLY A 224 -0.43 1.43 -1.98
N VAL A 225 -1.31 2.41 -2.04
CA VAL A 225 -1.17 3.69 -1.33
C VAL A 225 -2.34 3.88 -0.36
N PHE A 226 -2.03 4.02 0.93
CA PHE A 226 -3.00 3.97 2.02
C PHE A 226 -2.99 5.28 2.80
N PHE A 227 -3.95 6.16 2.52
CA PHE A 227 -4.10 7.46 3.18
C PHE A 227 -5.03 7.37 4.40
N ASP A 228 -4.46 7.28 5.59
CA ASP A 228 -5.23 7.32 6.83
C ASP A 228 -5.53 8.77 7.22
N GLY A 229 -6.79 9.18 7.31
CA GLY A 229 -7.16 10.55 7.71
C GLY A 229 -7.30 10.76 9.21
N THR A 230 -7.14 9.70 10.00
CA THR A 230 -7.34 9.73 11.45
C THR A 230 -6.10 10.23 12.17
N ASN A 231 -6.26 10.60 13.44
CA ASN A 231 -5.13 10.79 14.32
C ASN A 231 -4.53 9.44 14.76
N ASN A 232 -4.92 8.31 14.15
CA ASN A 232 -4.36 7.00 14.47
C ASN A 232 -3.17 6.77 13.55
N ASN A 233 -2.04 6.42 14.13
CA ASN A 233 -0.85 6.06 13.39
C ASN A 233 -0.56 4.60 13.69
N ILE A 234 -0.57 3.74 12.66
CA ILE A 234 -0.22 2.32 12.77
C ILE A 234 1.09 2.10 13.54
N TYR A 235 2.10 2.94 13.32
CA TYR A 235 3.40 2.81 13.96
C TYR A 235 3.34 3.12 15.45
N ASN A 236 2.51 4.10 15.85
CA ASN A 236 2.27 4.44 17.26
C ASN A 236 1.49 3.33 17.96
N ILE A 237 0.42 2.83 17.31
CA ILE A 237 -0.39 1.72 17.83
C ILE A 237 0.47 0.46 17.99
N ASP A 238 1.26 0.11 16.97
CA ASP A 238 2.12 -1.07 16.99
C ASP A 238 3.23 -0.90 18.04
N PHE A 239 3.83 0.28 18.19
CA PHE A 239 4.77 0.56 19.28
C PHE A 239 4.13 0.30 20.64
N TYR A 240 2.98 0.90 20.93
CA TYR A 240 2.28 0.74 22.21
C TYR A 240 1.91 -0.72 22.48
N ARG A 241 1.31 -1.41 21.49
CA ARG A 241 0.90 -2.82 21.62
C ARG A 241 2.11 -3.73 21.82
N ASN A 242 3.16 -3.57 21.03
CA ASN A 242 4.35 -4.41 21.11
C ASN A 242 5.11 -4.18 22.41
N PHE A 243 5.16 -2.94 22.91
CA PHE A 243 5.78 -2.62 24.20
C PHE A 243 5.00 -3.23 25.37
N ASN A 244 3.66 -3.13 25.37
CA ASN A 244 2.84 -3.79 26.38
C ASN A 244 3.01 -5.30 26.36
N GLU A 245 2.95 -5.93 25.18
CA GLU A 245 3.15 -7.38 25.02
C GLU A 245 4.55 -7.82 25.50
N PHE A 246 5.59 -7.04 25.20
CA PHE A 246 6.94 -7.29 25.69
C PHE A 246 6.98 -7.32 27.22
N LEU A 247 6.33 -6.37 27.91
CA LEU A 247 6.34 -6.28 29.37
C LEU A 247 5.54 -7.39 30.08
N LYS A 248 4.54 -7.99 29.43
CA LYS A 248 3.70 -9.04 30.06
C LYS A 248 4.54 -10.21 30.58
N LYS A 249 5.56 -10.64 29.82
CA LYS A 249 6.41 -11.79 30.15
C LYS A 249 7.31 -11.56 31.39
N PRO A 250 8.16 -10.51 31.44
CA PRO A 250 9.00 -10.25 32.62
C PRO A 250 8.17 -9.92 33.86
N VAL A 251 7.06 -9.17 33.72
CA VAL A 251 6.15 -8.87 34.85
C VAL A 251 5.57 -10.14 35.45
N LYS A 252 4.99 -11.01 34.61
CA LYS A 252 4.42 -12.27 35.06
C LYS A 252 5.48 -13.17 35.72
N TYR A 253 6.67 -13.25 35.14
CA TYR A 253 7.76 -14.05 35.69
C TYR A 253 8.17 -13.57 37.10
N ILE A 254 8.32 -12.26 37.31
CA ILE A 254 8.66 -11.71 38.63
C ILE A 254 7.54 -12.00 39.64
N GLN A 255 6.28 -11.78 39.26
CA GLN A 255 5.13 -12.01 40.15
C GLN A 255 4.99 -13.48 40.57
N ASP A 256 5.19 -14.41 39.63
CA ASP A 256 5.04 -15.85 39.88
C ASP A 256 6.18 -16.41 40.76
N ASN A 257 7.35 -15.74 40.79
CA ASN A 257 8.55 -16.26 41.44
C ASN A 257 9.04 -15.45 42.66
N LYS A 258 8.39 -14.34 43.03
CA LYS A 258 8.82 -13.49 44.17
C LYS A 258 8.80 -14.20 45.52
N SER A 259 8.05 -15.30 45.65
CA SER A 259 7.95 -16.08 46.89
C SER A 259 9.03 -17.16 47.04
N ASN A 260 9.80 -17.45 45.97
CA ASN A 260 10.82 -18.50 45.93
C ASN A 260 12.25 -17.93 45.74
N ILE A 261 12.50 -16.72 46.24
CA ILE A 261 13.78 -16.00 46.08
C ILE A 261 14.95 -16.82 46.65
N ASP A 262 14.73 -17.54 47.75
CA ASP A 262 15.77 -18.36 48.41
C ASP A 262 16.20 -19.59 47.60
N GLU A 263 15.29 -20.22 46.83
CA GLU A 263 15.62 -21.35 45.95
C GLU A 263 16.33 -20.91 44.66
N LEU A 264 16.01 -19.71 44.15
CA LEU A 264 16.66 -19.12 42.98
C LEU A 264 18.07 -18.62 43.30
N GLY A 265 18.28 -18.06 44.49
CA GLY A 265 19.60 -17.64 44.99
C GLY A 265 20.57 -18.81 45.23
N ALA A 266 20.05 -20.01 45.55
CA ALA A 266 20.87 -21.19 45.80
C ALA A 266 21.44 -21.86 44.53
N ARG A 267 20.95 -21.53 43.32
CA ARG A 267 21.39 -22.11 42.04
C ARG A 267 22.46 -21.31 41.30
N GLY A 268 22.85 -20.12 41.76
CA GLY A 268 23.83 -19.26 41.08
C GLY A 268 25.07 -18.97 41.92
N LYS A 269 26.19 -19.63 41.64
CA LYS A 269 27.52 -19.08 41.99
C LYS A 269 28.00 -18.14 40.87
N PRO A 270 28.84 -17.15 41.21
CA PRO A 270 29.13 -15.99 40.37
C PRO A 270 30.23 -16.30 39.36
N ASP A 271 29.84 -16.80 38.19
CA ASP A 271 30.56 -16.52 36.95
C ASP A 271 29.61 -16.81 35.79
N ASP A 272 29.47 -15.84 34.88
CA ASP A 272 28.65 -15.79 33.67
C ASP A 272 27.11 -15.56 33.74
N GLN A 273 26.77 -14.28 33.48
CA GLN A 273 25.75 -13.83 32.52
C GLN A 273 24.29 -14.26 32.76
N HIS A 274 23.54 -13.44 33.49
CA HIS A 274 22.08 -13.44 33.40
C HIS A 274 21.66 -13.29 31.92
N LYS A 275 20.84 -14.21 31.40
CA LYS A 275 20.36 -14.15 30.01
C LYS A 275 19.14 -13.24 29.85
N LYS A 276 18.49 -12.87 30.96
CA LYS A 276 17.26 -12.07 30.99
C LYS A 276 17.19 -11.14 32.21
N ILE A 277 16.52 -10.00 32.05
CA ILE A 277 16.39 -8.95 33.06
C ILE A 277 15.60 -9.43 34.28
N GLU A 278 14.53 -10.19 34.09
CA GLU A 278 13.67 -10.67 35.17
C GLU A 278 14.39 -11.65 36.10
N GLU A 279 15.36 -12.41 35.57
CA GLU A 279 16.22 -13.32 36.34
C GLU A 279 17.20 -12.51 37.21
N TYR A 280 17.84 -11.49 36.63
CA TYR A 280 18.75 -10.58 37.35
C TYR A 280 18.05 -9.86 38.52
N ILE A 281 16.83 -9.36 38.28
CA ILE A 281 16.06 -8.62 39.29
C ILE A 281 15.71 -9.52 40.48
N LEU A 282 15.27 -10.75 40.23
CA LEU A 282 14.92 -11.68 41.32
C LEU A 282 16.14 -12.21 42.08
N SER A 283 17.25 -12.53 41.39
CA SER A 283 18.43 -13.13 42.01
C SER A 283 19.30 -12.15 42.79
N THR A 284 19.14 -10.84 42.56
CA THR A 284 19.97 -9.80 43.19
C THR A 284 19.17 -9.13 44.31
N PRO A 285 19.60 -9.18 45.60
CA PRO A 285 18.83 -8.60 46.71
C PRO A 285 18.45 -7.14 46.49
N ASN A 286 19.40 -6.30 46.06
CA ASN A 286 19.21 -4.90 45.71
C ASN A 286 19.67 -4.66 44.25
N PRO A 287 18.82 -4.92 43.24
CA PRO A 287 19.17 -4.73 41.84
C PRO A 287 19.56 -3.28 41.58
N LYS A 288 20.62 -3.04 40.81
CA LYS A 288 21.06 -1.68 40.44
C LYS A 288 21.21 -1.58 38.95
N ILE A 289 20.88 -0.42 38.42
CA ILE A 289 21.07 -0.15 37.00
C ILE A 289 22.56 0.06 36.69
N SER A 290 23.06 -0.62 35.66
CA SER A 290 24.40 -0.47 35.10
C SER A 290 24.34 -0.47 33.57
N ASN A 291 25.45 -0.15 32.88
CA ASN A 291 25.49 -0.18 31.42
C ASN A 291 25.22 -1.60 30.87
N GLU A 292 25.75 -2.62 31.55
CA GLU A 292 25.57 -4.03 31.19
C GLU A 292 24.11 -4.46 31.35
N VAL A 293 23.43 -3.99 32.41
CA VAL A 293 22.00 -4.25 32.65
C VAL A 293 21.14 -3.57 31.59
N ILE A 294 21.49 -2.34 31.18
CA ILE A 294 20.79 -1.64 30.08
C ILE A 294 20.98 -2.40 28.77
N ILE A 295 22.21 -2.83 28.45
CA ILE A 295 22.49 -3.61 27.22
C ILE A 295 21.73 -4.94 27.22
N LEU A 296 21.63 -5.62 28.37
CA LEU A 296 20.83 -6.84 28.52
C LEU A 296 19.37 -6.58 28.17
N LEU A 297 18.78 -5.51 28.72
CA LEU A 297 17.40 -5.15 28.47
C LEU A 297 17.15 -4.71 27.02
N LEU A 298 18.06 -3.92 26.44
CA LEU A 298 18.02 -3.54 25.02
C LEU A 298 18.06 -4.78 24.10
N SER A 299 18.96 -5.72 24.38
CA SER A 299 19.08 -7.00 23.66
C SER A 299 17.80 -7.84 23.77
N GLN A 300 17.13 -7.83 24.93
CA GLN A 300 15.83 -8.48 25.08
C GLN A 300 14.71 -7.78 24.31
N MET A 301 14.69 -6.44 24.29
CA MET A 301 13.73 -5.66 23.52
C MET A 301 13.92 -5.87 22.01
N ASP A 302 15.16 -5.98 21.53
CA ASP A 302 15.50 -6.26 20.12
C ASP A 302 15.09 -7.68 19.69
N LYS A 303 15.14 -8.63 20.63
CA LYS A 303 14.74 -10.03 20.42
C LYS A 303 13.27 -10.29 20.78
N ALA A 304 12.48 -9.25 21.02
CA ALA A 304 11.05 -9.40 21.29
C ALA A 304 10.35 -10.04 20.07
N GLU A 305 9.37 -10.90 20.32
CA GLU A 305 8.61 -11.59 19.27
C GLU A 305 7.95 -10.61 18.30
N LYS A 306 7.51 -9.46 18.81
CA LYS A 306 7.03 -8.33 18.02
C LYS A 306 8.01 -7.16 18.16
N PRO A 307 8.49 -6.57 17.07
CA PRO A 307 9.53 -5.56 17.12
C PRO A 307 9.01 -4.26 17.75
N ILE A 308 9.76 -3.74 18.73
CA ILE A 308 9.52 -2.40 19.32
C ILE A 308 10.36 -1.40 18.52
N ARG A 309 9.79 -0.85 17.45
CA ARG A 309 10.47 0.10 16.56
C ARG A 309 10.34 1.51 17.09
N TYR A 310 11.49 2.12 17.38
CA TYR A 310 11.55 3.51 17.83
C TYR A 310 11.55 4.47 16.65
N PHE A 311 11.15 5.71 16.90
CA PHE A 311 11.03 6.75 15.88
C PHE A 311 12.34 7.49 15.59
N ASP A 312 13.33 7.38 16.46
CA ASP A 312 14.69 7.87 16.22
C ASP A 312 15.57 6.74 15.69
N ASP A 313 16.16 6.91 14.50
CA ASP A 313 17.02 5.89 13.87
C ASP A 313 18.13 5.41 14.80
N LYS A 314 18.65 6.31 15.66
CA LYS A 314 19.68 6.00 16.66
C LYS A 314 19.25 4.95 17.69
N SER A 315 17.95 4.78 17.92
CA SER A 315 17.41 3.74 18.83
C SER A 315 17.19 2.40 18.14
N ASN A 316 17.33 2.31 16.81
CA ASN A 316 17.15 1.09 16.03
C ASN A 316 18.48 0.48 15.52
N LEU A 317 19.63 1.04 15.93
CA LEU A 317 20.98 0.59 15.52
C LEU A 317 21.48 -0.64 16.31
N SER A 318 22.51 -1.32 15.79
CA SER A 318 23.16 -2.47 16.43
C SER A 318 23.94 -2.09 17.69
N LEU A 319 23.99 -3.02 18.66
CA LEU A 319 24.39 -2.84 20.07
C LEU A 319 25.86 -2.43 20.37
N ASP A 320 26.66 -2.07 19.36
CA ASP A 320 28.12 -1.94 19.49
C ASP A 320 28.64 -0.51 19.74
N GLU A 321 27.77 0.49 19.91
CA GLU A 321 28.17 1.91 20.03
C GLU A 321 27.85 2.53 21.40
N LYS A 322 28.80 3.27 22.01
CA LYS A 322 28.59 3.98 23.29
C LYS A 322 27.45 5.01 23.24
N ASP A 323 27.14 5.54 22.06
CA ASP A 323 26.07 6.51 21.88
C ASP A 323 24.67 5.88 21.98
N ILE A 324 24.56 4.54 21.86
CA ILE A 324 23.29 3.82 22.02
C ILE A 324 22.72 3.95 23.44
N LEU A 325 23.59 4.09 24.46
CA LEU A 325 23.21 4.25 25.87
C LEU A 325 22.55 5.61 26.17
N LYS A 326 22.63 6.55 25.24
CA LYS A 326 21.99 7.86 25.29
C LYS A 326 20.71 7.93 24.46
N SER A 327 20.36 6.87 23.74
CA SER A 327 19.17 6.81 22.89
C SER A 327 17.87 6.90 23.70
N THR A 328 16.76 7.24 23.03
CA THR A 328 15.42 7.23 23.62
C THR A 328 15.09 5.83 24.16
N LYS A 329 15.43 4.79 23.39
CA LYS A 329 15.23 3.39 23.79
C LYS A 329 16.01 2.99 25.03
N ALA A 330 17.26 3.44 25.18
CA ALA A 330 18.03 3.22 26.40
C ALA A 330 17.41 3.94 27.61
N ASN A 331 16.85 5.14 27.42
CA ASN A 331 16.14 5.83 28.51
C ASN A 331 14.85 5.11 28.91
N HIS A 332 14.11 4.54 27.96
CA HIS A 332 12.95 3.70 28.24
C HIS A 332 13.34 2.40 28.94
N ALA A 333 14.45 1.76 28.54
CA ALA A 333 14.99 0.60 29.23
C ALA A 333 15.27 0.90 30.72
N LYS A 334 15.81 2.09 31.04
CA LYS A 334 16.00 2.51 32.45
C LYS A 334 14.68 2.57 33.22
N LYS A 335 13.65 3.21 32.64
CA LYS A 335 12.31 3.29 33.26
C LYS A 335 11.67 1.90 33.45
N VAL A 336 11.84 1.02 32.47
CA VAL A 336 11.36 -0.38 32.54
C VAL A 336 12.07 -1.13 33.67
N PHE A 337 13.38 -0.96 33.82
CA PHE A 337 14.13 -1.56 34.91
C PHE A 337 13.56 -1.13 36.27
N ASP A 338 13.39 0.18 36.49
CA ASP A 338 12.83 0.72 37.73
C ASP A 338 11.42 0.16 38.00
N PHE A 339 10.57 0.10 36.98
CA PHE A 339 9.24 -0.49 37.09
C PHE A 339 9.27 -1.97 37.49
N LEU A 340 10.16 -2.78 36.91
CA LEU A 340 10.28 -4.20 37.25
C LEU A 340 10.83 -4.41 38.69
N VAL A 341 11.71 -3.52 39.17
CA VAL A 341 12.19 -3.52 40.56
C VAL A 341 11.05 -3.15 41.52
N ASP A 342 10.25 -2.13 41.20
CA ASP A 342 9.07 -1.76 41.99
C ASP A 342 8.08 -2.93 42.14
N ILE A 343 7.93 -3.76 41.11
CA ILE A 343 7.08 -4.97 41.14
C ILE A 343 7.63 -6.03 42.09
N LYS A 344 8.96 -6.22 42.07
CA LYS A 344 9.63 -7.14 43.00
C LYS A 344 9.38 -6.73 44.45
N ASP A 345 9.51 -5.44 44.74
CA ASP A 345 9.44 -4.91 46.10
C ASP A 345 7.99 -4.69 46.59
N SER A 346 7.03 -4.65 45.67
CA SER A 346 5.61 -4.43 45.98
C SER A 346 4.86 -5.70 46.39
N SER A 347 3.91 -5.54 47.32
CA SER A 347 2.92 -6.57 47.65
C SER A 347 1.74 -6.61 46.67
N LYS A 348 1.53 -5.55 45.86
CA LYS A 348 0.42 -5.42 44.91
C LYS A 348 0.60 -6.40 43.74
N LYS A 349 -0.48 -7.10 43.38
CA LYS A 349 -0.56 -7.83 42.11
C LYS A 349 -0.78 -6.84 40.97
N ILE A 350 0.20 -6.69 40.10
CA ILE A 350 0.11 -5.96 38.84
C ILE A 350 -0.76 -6.73 37.86
N GLU A 351 -1.71 -6.03 37.24
CA GLU A 351 -2.56 -6.54 36.16
C GLU A 351 -2.21 -5.88 34.82
N GLU A 352 -2.78 -6.36 33.71
CA GLU A 352 -2.51 -5.79 32.37
C GLU A 352 -2.80 -4.28 32.31
N LYS A 353 -3.82 -3.81 33.05
CA LYS A 353 -4.14 -2.38 33.16
C LYS A 353 -3.00 -1.56 33.79
N ASP A 354 -2.31 -2.11 34.78
CA ASP A 354 -1.18 -1.43 35.43
C ASP A 354 0.02 -1.33 34.49
N ILE A 355 0.29 -2.37 33.68
CA ILE A 355 1.31 -2.34 32.61
C ILE A 355 0.95 -1.25 31.58
N ALA A 356 -0.30 -1.25 31.11
CA ALA A 356 -0.79 -0.27 30.15
C ALA A 356 -0.68 1.17 30.67
N ASN A 357 -0.96 1.39 31.96
CA ASN A 357 -0.79 2.69 32.61
C ASN A 357 0.68 3.09 32.71
N PHE A 358 1.59 2.17 33.07
CA PHE A 358 3.02 2.44 33.10
C PHE A 358 3.54 2.88 31.72
N VAL A 359 3.19 2.13 30.66
CA VAL A 359 3.61 2.48 29.29
C VAL A 359 3.07 3.87 28.93
N ARG A 360 1.79 4.14 29.19
CA ARG A 360 1.20 5.46 28.90
C ARG A 360 1.90 6.59 29.67
N GLU A 361 1.99 6.48 31.00
CA GLU A 361 2.40 7.60 31.85
C GLU A 361 3.91 7.80 31.93
N LYS A 362 4.70 6.73 31.69
CA LYS A 362 6.15 6.76 31.88
C LYS A 362 6.92 6.60 30.58
N ILE A 363 6.39 5.88 29.59
CA ILE A 363 7.05 5.69 28.30
C ILE A 363 6.55 6.74 27.30
N LEU A 364 5.25 7.04 27.28
CA LEU A 364 4.61 7.98 26.37
C LEU A 364 4.31 9.34 27.04
N VAL A 365 5.28 9.90 27.78
CA VAL A 365 5.09 11.02 28.75
C VAL A 365 4.45 12.30 28.16
N ASP A 366 4.43 12.46 26.83
CA ASP A 366 3.83 13.61 26.13
C ASP A 366 2.40 13.36 25.59
N ASP A 367 1.79 12.20 25.88
CA ASP A 367 0.52 11.79 25.29
C ASP A 367 -0.68 11.89 26.26
N ASP A 368 -1.78 12.48 25.77
CA ASP A 368 -3.07 12.50 26.48
C ASP A 368 -3.80 11.14 26.43
N GLU A 369 -4.87 11.00 27.22
CA GLU A 369 -5.73 9.80 27.21
C GLU A 369 -6.41 9.54 25.85
N GLY A 370 -6.35 10.48 24.89
CA GLY A 370 -6.89 10.39 23.53
C GLY A 370 -5.83 10.24 22.44
N SER A 371 -4.58 9.95 22.81
CA SER A 371 -3.46 9.90 21.87
C SER A 371 -3.58 8.75 20.88
N SER A 372 -2.91 8.93 19.74
CA SER A 372 -2.83 7.94 18.65
C SER A 372 -2.40 6.53 19.09
N TYR A 373 -1.67 6.41 20.20
CA TYR A 373 -1.14 5.16 20.73
C TYR A 373 -2.20 4.24 21.33
N VAL A 374 -3.25 4.83 21.90
CA VAL A 374 -4.28 4.08 22.62
C VAL A 374 -5.56 3.88 21.81
N ASN A 375 -5.68 4.48 20.63
CA ASN A 375 -6.85 4.36 19.77
C ASN A 375 -6.95 3.00 19.08
N GLY A 376 -8.16 2.69 18.59
CA GLY A 376 -8.40 1.52 17.75
C GLY A 376 -7.67 1.62 16.41
N GLU A 377 -7.54 0.48 15.73
CA GLU A 377 -6.93 0.44 14.41
C GLU A 377 -7.93 0.89 13.34
N SER A 378 -7.50 1.66 12.34
CA SER A 378 -8.34 2.01 11.19
C SER A 378 -8.42 0.87 10.18
N ASN A 379 -9.47 0.84 9.36
CA ASN A 379 -9.58 -0.09 8.24
C ASN A 379 -8.50 0.15 7.17
N ILE A 380 -7.95 1.36 7.08
CA ILE A 380 -6.80 1.67 6.21
C ILE A 380 -5.55 0.92 6.67
N SER A 381 -5.25 0.95 7.97
CA SER A 381 -4.15 0.16 8.57
C SER A 381 -4.35 -1.34 8.34
N ARG A 382 -5.58 -1.84 8.50
CA ARG A 382 -5.89 -3.27 8.30
C ARG A 382 -5.67 -3.70 6.85
N LEU A 383 -6.16 -2.91 5.89
CA LEU A 383 -5.95 -3.17 4.46
C LEU A 383 -4.47 -3.11 4.09
N TYR A 384 -3.71 -2.16 4.64
CA TYR A 384 -2.26 -2.08 4.46
C TYR A 384 -1.53 -3.35 4.97
N LYS A 385 -1.93 -3.86 6.14
CA LYS A 385 -1.35 -5.09 6.72
C LYS A 385 -1.63 -6.33 5.87
N VAL A 386 -2.83 -6.45 5.28
CA VAL A 386 -3.19 -7.59 4.42
C VAL A 386 -2.85 -7.39 2.95
N TYR A 387 -2.38 -6.21 2.53
CA TYR A 387 -1.90 -6.01 1.17
C TYR A 387 -0.62 -6.83 0.96
N ASP A 388 -0.70 -7.77 0.03
CA ASP A 388 0.35 -8.70 -0.36
C ASP A 388 1.45 -7.94 -1.11
N ALA A 389 2.27 -7.26 -0.33
CA ALA A 389 3.51 -6.63 -0.73
C ALA A 389 4.53 -6.97 0.35
N ASP A 390 5.29 -8.03 0.09
CA ASP A 390 6.50 -8.36 0.83
C ASP A 390 7.69 -8.01 -0.06
N ASP A 391 8.68 -7.33 0.54
CA ASP A 391 9.96 -6.96 -0.07
C ASP A 391 10.41 -7.97 -1.12
N VAL A 392 10.45 -7.52 -2.37
CA VAL A 392 11.03 -8.14 -3.58
C VAL A 392 11.54 -9.58 -3.34
N LYS A 393 10.66 -10.59 -3.41
CA LYS A 393 10.97 -11.99 -3.83
C LYS A 393 9.90 -13.07 -3.62
N ASN A 394 8.63 -12.76 -3.36
CA ASN A 394 7.61 -13.81 -3.27
C ASN A 394 6.48 -13.63 -4.30
N SER A 395 6.63 -14.24 -5.48
CA SER A 395 5.67 -15.27 -5.92
C SER A 395 5.99 -15.84 -7.30
N ILE A 396 6.04 -17.17 -7.28
CA ILE A 396 5.87 -18.08 -8.39
C ILE A 396 4.53 -17.79 -9.11
N ASP A 397 4.54 -17.77 -10.45
CA ASP A 397 3.43 -18.07 -11.37
C ASP A 397 2.61 -17.01 -12.16
N VAL A 398 2.90 -15.71 -12.11
CA VAL A 398 2.35 -14.75 -13.10
C VAL A 398 3.39 -13.67 -13.42
N ALA A 399 3.49 -13.25 -14.68
CA ALA A 399 4.48 -12.30 -15.21
C ALA A 399 5.03 -11.28 -14.19
N ALA A 400 6.36 -11.16 -14.12
CA ALA A 400 7.16 -10.10 -13.49
C ALA A 400 6.39 -8.93 -12.85
N THR A 401 5.76 -9.17 -11.71
CA THR A 401 5.04 -8.12 -11.00
C THR A 401 5.78 -7.84 -9.71
N THR A 402 6.36 -6.65 -9.60
CA THR A 402 6.94 -6.18 -8.34
C THR A 402 5.88 -5.40 -7.58
N ARG A 403 5.69 -5.71 -6.30
CA ARG A 403 4.65 -5.07 -5.48
C ARG A 403 5.27 -4.23 -4.37
N PHE A 404 4.72 -3.04 -4.17
CA PHE A 404 5.10 -2.12 -3.11
C PHE A 404 3.84 -1.63 -2.37
N LYS A 405 4.04 -1.10 -1.17
CA LYS A 405 2.99 -0.44 -0.42
C LYS A 405 3.53 0.73 0.41
N LEU A 406 2.67 1.72 0.62
CA LEU A 406 2.95 2.92 1.39
C LEU A 406 1.75 3.24 2.28
N TYR A 407 2.00 3.37 3.58
CA TYR A 407 1.03 3.87 4.54
C TYR A 407 1.36 5.32 4.90
N GLU A 408 0.36 6.19 4.75
CA GLU A 408 0.42 7.58 5.16
C GLU A 408 -0.45 7.79 6.38
N SER A 409 0.19 8.19 7.49
CA SER A 409 -0.53 8.53 8.72
C SER A 409 -1.27 9.86 8.57
N GLY A 410 -2.35 10.04 9.31
CA GLY A 410 -3.19 11.23 9.16
C GLY A 410 -2.61 12.49 9.76
N SER A 411 -3.16 13.61 9.30
CA SER A 411 -2.77 14.96 9.71
C SER A 411 -2.89 15.14 11.22
N GLY A 412 -1.80 15.56 11.86
CA GLY A 412 -1.71 15.70 13.33
C GLY A 412 -1.03 14.52 14.04
N THR A 413 -0.45 13.56 13.31
CA THR A 413 0.37 12.48 13.88
C THR A 413 1.83 12.62 13.47
N TYR A 414 2.76 12.28 14.37
CA TYR A 414 4.18 12.21 14.05
C TYR A 414 4.46 11.02 13.11
N ASN A 415 4.97 11.27 11.90
CA ASN A 415 5.43 10.23 10.98
C ASN A 415 6.97 10.09 11.07
N PRO A 416 7.50 8.92 11.44
CA PRO A 416 8.91 8.74 11.80
C PRO A 416 9.90 8.48 10.65
N PHE A 417 9.47 8.36 9.40
CA PHE A 417 10.36 7.96 8.29
C PHE A 417 10.94 9.12 7.47
N VAL A 418 11.08 10.31 8.07
CA VAL A 418 11.73 11.45 7.42
C VAL A 418 13.23 11.40 7.71
N GLU A 419 14.03 11.14 6.66
CA GLU A 419 15.49 11.11 6.74
C GLU A 419 16.09 12.42 7.25
N LYS A 420 17.22 12.29 7.95
CA LYS A 420 18.00 13.34 8.60
C LYS A 420 18.49 14.49 7.72
N ASP A 421 18.45 14.38 6.40
CA ASP A 421 19.00 15.43 5.53
C ASP A 421 18.17 16.73 5.54
N TYR A 422 17.02 16.73 6.22
CA TYR A 422 16.23 17.92 6.56
C TYR A 422 16.26 18.26 8.06
N GLU A 423 17.34 17.91 8.78
CA GLU A 423 17.57 18.22 10.20
C GLU A 423 17.66 19.74 10.44
N GLY A 424 16.53 20.26 10.88
CA GLY A 424 16.29 21.62 11.35
C GLY A 424 14.85 21.64 11.81
N ASP A 425 14.67 21.23 13.06
CA ASP A 425 13.43 21.10 13.80
C ASP A 425 12.45 20.01 13.35
N SER A 426 12.05 19.23 14.36
CA SER A 426 10.99 18.23 14.46
C SER A 426 9.58 18.79 14.16
N VAL A 427 9.44 19.51 13.04
CA VAL A 427 8.25 20.31 12.69
C VAL A 427 7.19 19.50 11.93
N TRP A 428 7.52 18.30 11.44
CA TRP A 428 6.49 17.44 10.83
C TRP A 428 5.55 16.79 11.85
N GLY A 429 5.85 16.94 13.15
CA GLY A 429 5.20 16.23 14.24
C GLY A 429 4.14 16.97 15.06
N LEU A 430 3.99 18.29 14.94
CA LEU A 430 3.08 19.03 15.86
C LEU A 430 2.49 20.34 15.32
N GLY A 431 2.77 20.76 14.08
CA GLY A 431 2.50 22.16 13.68
C GLY A 431 1.98 22.44 12.26
N LEU A 432 1.88 21.46 11.35
CA LEU A 432 1.43 21.70 9.97
C LEU A 432 0.01 21.22 9.71
N ALA A 433 -0.88 21.99 10.34
CA ALA A 433 -2.02 22.65 9.71
C ALA A 433 -3.23 21.80 9.25
N ILE A 434 -4.33 22.10 9.93
CA ILE A 434 -5.71 22.13 9.43
C ILE A 434 -5.75 22.70 8.00
N GLY A 435 -6.43 22.02 7.07
CA GLY A 435 -6.70 22.52 5.71
C GLY A 435 -5.78 22.00 4.60
N GLU A 436 -5.61 22.80 3.55
CA GLU A 436 -4.97 22.45 2.27
C GLU A 436 -3.48 22.08 2.39
N THR A 437 -2.76 22.68 3.33
CA THR A 437 -1.33 22.43 3.56
C THR A 437 -1.04 21.02 4.08
N GLY A 438 -1.96 20.41 4.83
CA GLY A 438 -1.84 19.04 5.31
C GLY A 438 -1.99 18.01 4.18
N ILE A 439 -3.07 18.11 3.39
CA ILE A 439 -3.31 17.22 2.24
C ILE A 439 -2.15 17.28 1.23
N LYS A 440 -1.71 18.50 0.87
CA LYS A 440 -0.55 18.68 -0.04
C LYS A 440 0.72 18.08 0.54
N ALA A 441 1.01 18.30 1.83
CA ALA A 441 2.20 17.74 2.46
C ALA A 441 2.22 16.21 2.42
N HIS A 442 1.09 15.55 2.73
CA HIS A 442 0.98 14.09 2.67
C HIS A 442 1.24 13.58 1.25
N ILE A 443 0.66 14.20 0.22
CA ILE A 443 0.89 13.78 -1.17
C ILE A 443 2.35 13.97 -1.57
N ILE A 444 2.96 15.11 -1.26
CA ILE A 444 4.36 15.39 -1.61
C ILE A 444 5.28 14.35 -0.97
N TYR A 445 5.05 14.00 0.30
CA TYR A 445 5.80 12.94 0.96
C TYR A 445 5.55 11.58 0.31
N SER A 446 4.31 11.23 -0.06
CA SER A 446 4.03 9.98 -0.76
C SER A 446 4.75 9.89 -2.10
N CYS A 447 4.78 10.99 -2.86
CA CYS A 447 5.51 11.07 -4.13
C CYS A 447 7.00 10.78 -3.92
N ILE A 448 7.61 11.36 -2.88
CA ILE A 448 9.01 11.13 -2.52
C ILE A 448 9.24 9.66 -2.14
N LYS A 449 8.42 9.10 -1.24
CA LYS A 449 8.57 7.73 -0.75
C LYS A 449 8.38 6.68 -1.83
N ILE A 450 7.44 6.89 -2.75
CA ILE A 450 7.25 6.01 -3.91
C ILE A 450 8.56 5.90 -4.69
N ILE A 451 9.24 7.02 -4.95
CA ILE A 451 10.47 7.01 -5.76
C ILE A 451 11.65 6.46 -4.97
N GLU A 452 11.77 6.79 -3.68
CA GLU A 452 12.79 6.19 -2.82
C GLU A 452 12.69 4.66 -2.79
N GLN A 453 11.48 4.09 -2.65
CA GLN A 453 11.29 2.64 -2.68
C GLN A 453 11.67 2.02 -4.04
N LEU A 454 11.28 2.66 -5.15
CA LEU A 454 11.63 2.18 -6.49
C LEU A 454 13.15 2.27 -6.74
N GLN A 455 13.80 3.34 -6.30
CA GLN A 455 15.25 3.51 -6.39
C GLN A 455 16.00 2.49 -5.51
N ALA A 456 15.54 2.25 -4.29
CA ALA A 456 16.12 1.24 -3.40
C ALA A 456 16.01 -0.17 -3.99
N ALA A 457 14.93 -0.45 -4.71
CA ALA A 457 14.74 -1.69 -5.47
C ALA A 457 15.54 -1.74 -6.79
N SER A 458 16.35 -0.72 -7.10
CA SER A 458 17.08 -0.59 -8.37
C SER A 458 16.20 -0.64 -9.62
N ILE A 459 14.94 -0.20 -9.51
CA ILE A 459 13.99 -0.15 -10.61
C ILE A 459 14.20 1.14 -11.40
N LYS A 460 14.57 1.00 -12.68
CA LYS A 460 14.90 2.12 -13.56
C LYS A 460 13.84 2.38 -14.63
N ARG A 461 13.10 1.34 -15.01
CA ARG A 461 12.03 1.40 -16.00
C ARG A 461 10.82 0.62 -15.53
N ILE A 462 9.64 1.18 -15.75
CA ILE A 462 8.34 0.58 -15.47
C ILE A 462 7.47 0.73 -16.72
N ASP A 463 7.02 -0.38 -17.30
CA ASP A 463 6.13 -0.36 -18.46
C ASP A 463 4.71 0.06 -18.04
N GLU A 464 4.24 -0.42 -16.89
CA GLU A 464 2.97 -0.02 -16.28
C GLU A 464 3.08 0.06 -14.76
N LEU A 465 2.81 1.25 -14.20
CA LEU A 465 2.65 1.46 -12.76
C LEU A 465 1.17 1.39 -12.39
N VAL A 466 0.79 0.38 -11.62
CA VAL A 466 -0.60 0.12 -11.22
C VAL A 466 -0.81 0.57 -9.78
N PHE A 467 -1.66 1.56 -9.56
CA PHE A 467 -2.02 2.04 -8.23
C PHE A 467 -3.29 1.41 -7.70
N ASP A 468 -3.25 0.98 -6.44
CA ASP A 468 -4.43 0.71 -5.61
C ASP A 468 -4.45 1.72 -4.47
N VAL A 469 -5.42 2.64 -4.49
CA VAL A 469 -5.45 3.77 -3.56
C VAL A 469 -6.58 3.59 -2.55
N PHE A 470 -6.27 3.67 -1.27
CA PHE A 470 -7.24 3.59 -0.20
C PHE A 470 -7.18 4.87 0.65
N GLY A 471 -8.33 5.32 1.14
CA GLY A 471 -8.35 6.45 2.08
C GLY A 471 -9.56 6.47 3.00
N PHE A 472 -9.37 7.00 4.21
CA PHE A 472 -10.44 7.21 5.19
C PHE A 472 -10.50 8.67 5.63
N SER A 473 -11.70 9.26 5.77
CA SER A 473 -11.90 10.61 6.30
C SER A 473 -11.21 11.67 5.42
N ARG A 474 -10.36 12.50 6.01
CA ARG A 474 -9.45 13.40 5.26
C ARG A 474 -8.50 12.65 4.35
N GLY A 475 -8.07 11.45 4.73
CA GLY A 475 -7.26 10.57 3.89
C GLY A 475 -8.02 10.11 2.64
N ALA A 476 -9.34 9.97 2.70
CA ALA A 476 -10.17 9.74 1.51
C ALA A 476 -10.20 10.97 0.59
N ALA A 477 -10.21 12.19 1.15
CA ALA A 477 -10.06 13.41 0.36
C ALA A 477 -8.67 13.50 -0.28
N THR A 478 -7.60 13.16 0.45
CA THR A 478 -6.23 13.04 -0.07
C THR A 478 -6.13 12.02 -1.20
N ALA A 479 -6.71 10.82 -1.03
CA ALA A 479 -6.77 9.78 -2.04
C ALA A 479 -7.44 10.27 -3.33
N ARG A 480 -8.61 10.93 -3.20
CA ARG A 480 -9.33 11.51 -4.34
C ARG A 480 -8.50 12.59 -5.04
N HIS A 481 -7.90 13.50 -4.27
CA HIS A 481 -7.06 14.57 -4.80
C HIS A 481 -5.82 14.02 -5.53
N PHE A 482 -5.15 13.02 -4.94
CA PHE A 482 -4.00 12.34 -5.52
C PHE A 482 -4.36 11.73 -6.89
N VAL A 483 -5.43 10.94 -6.94
CA VAL A 483 -5.87 10.29 -8.18
C VAL A 483 -6.32 11.34 -9.21
N CYS A 484 -7.29 12.19 -8.88
CA CYS A 484 -7.93 13.09 -9.83
C CYS A 484 -6.95 14.14 -10.41
N SER A 485 -5.95 14.56 -9.65
CA SER A 485 -4.93 15.50 -10.12
C SER A 485 -4.00 14.87 -11.16
N ILE A 486 -3.63 13.60 -10.98
CA ILE A 486 -2.86 12.83 -11.97
C ILE A 486 -3.70 12.58 -13.23
N LEU A 487 -4.95 12.14 -13.08
CA LEU A 487 -5.85 11.86 -14.20
C LEU A 487 -6.10 13.08 -15.10
N LYS A 488 -6.13 14.28 -14.51
CA LYS A 488 -6.33 15.54 -15.23
C LYS A 488 -5.20 15.82 -16.24
N GLU A 489 -3.97 15.50 -15.86
CA GLU A 489 -2.75 15.74 -16.65
C GLU A 489 -2.37 14.53 -17.53
N ALA A 490 -3.26 13.56 -17.70
CA ALA A 490 -3.01 12.34 -18.46
C ALA A 490 -4.10 12.05 -19.51
N ASP A 491 -3.75 11.26 -20.52
CA ASP A 491 -4.65 10.79 -21.57
C ASP A 491 -4.73 9.27 -21.60
N ILE A 492 -5.89 8.74 -21.98
CA ILE A 492 -6.07 7.28 -22.14
C ILE A 492 -5.26 6.83 -23.34
N ILE A 493 -4.44 5.81 -23.14
CA ILE A 493 -3.74 5.13 -24.23
C ILE A 493 -4.50 3.89 -24.66
N LYS A 494 -4.58 3.65 -25.98
CA LYS A 494 -5.31 2.50 -26.54
C LYS A 494 -4.76 1.19 -25.91
N PRO A 495 -5.61 0.38 -25.27
CA PRO A 495 -5.17 -0.54 -24.22
C PRO A 495 -4.53 -1.82 -24.75
N SER A 496 -3.65 -2.41 -23.92
CA SER A 496 -3.24 -3.81 -24.02
C SER A 496 -3.70 -4.66 -22.82
N ARG A 497 -4.03 -4.06 -21.65
CA ARG A 497 -4.40 -4.75 -20.39
C ARG A 497 -5.65 -4.20 -19.68
N ARG A 498 -5.71 -2.90 -19.42
CA ARG A 498 -6.82 -2.22 -18.73
C ARG A 498 -7.36 -1.11 -19.62
N GLU A 499 -8.68 -0.97 -19.68
CA GLU A 499 -9.32 0.02 -20.57
C GLU A 499 -9.06 1.48 -20.15
N TYR A 500 -8.59 1.67 -18.92
CA TYR A 500 -8.34 2.94 -18.27
C TYR A 500 -6.85 3.24 -18.10
N THR A 501 -5.94 2.50 -18.77
CA THR A 501 -4.51 2.81 -18.76
C THR A 501 -4.26 4.18 -19.38
N ILE A 502 -3.44 4.98 -18.71
CA ILE A 502 -3.11 6.36 -19.08
C ILE A 502 -1.62 6.56 -19.32
N SER A 503 -1.28 7.57 -20.11
CA SER A 503 0.05 8.18 -20.17
C SER A 503 -0.05 9.67 -19.83
N MET A 504 0.99 10.23 -19.23
CA MET A 504 1.05 11.67 -18.96
C MET A 504 1.07 12.47 -20.26
N LYS A 505 0.53 13.69 -20.22
CA LYS A 505 0.50 14.61 -21.38
C LYS A 505 1.88 15.24 -21.61
N GLY A 506 2.37 15.18 -22.85
CA GLY A 506 3.69 15.71 -23.20
C GLY A 506 4.79 15.04 -22.39
N ASP A 507 5.80 15.82 -21.97
CA ASP A 507 6.97 15.31 -21.24
C ASP A 507 6.81 15.37 -19.71
N LYS A 508 5.57 15.57 -19.23
CA LYS A 508 5.26 15.66 -17.80
C LYS A 508 5.47 14.31 -17.12
N ASP A 509 6.10 14.32 -15.96
CA ASP A 509 6.15 13.16 -15.08
C ASP A 509 4.86 13.01 -14.27
N ILE A 510 4.70 11.85 -13.62
CA ILE A 510 3.47 11.48 -12.91
C ILE A 510 3.16 12.38 -11.71
N PHE A 511 4.15 13.08 -11.15
CA PHE A 511 3.98 13.95 -9.99
C PHE A 511 4.01 15.43 -10.35
N TYR A 512 4.14 15.76 -11.64
CA TYR A 512 3.94 17.11 -12.16
C TYR A 512 2.73 17.85 -11.56
N PRO A 513 1.53 17.25 -11.37
CA PRO A 513 0.37 17.96 -10.81
C PRO A 513 0.61 18.57 -9.42
N PHE A 514 1.54 18.02 -8.64
CA PHE A 514 1.80 18.45 -7.26
C PHE A 514 3.03 19.35 -7.14
N PHE A 515 3.99 19.24 -8.06
CA PHE A 515 5.24 20.01 -8.01
C PHE A 515 5.32 21.15 -9.03
N GLY A 516 4.49 21.11 -10.08
CA GLY A 516 4.44 22.10 -11.15
C GLY A 516 5.72 22.16 -12.00
N GLU A 517 5.75 23.16 -12.88
CA GLU A 517 6.82 23.36 -13.88
C GLU A 517 8.22 23.55 -13.26
N ASN A 518 8.29 24.14 -12.07
CA ASN A 518 9.56 24.34 -11.36
C ASN A 518 10.18 23.03 -10.89
N GLY A 519 9.39 21.96 -10.76
CA GLY A 519 9.85 20.68 -10.22
C GLY A 519 10.10 20.70 -8.72
N TYR A 520 9.59 21.70 -8.01
CA TYR A 520 9.65 21.79 -6.55
C TYR A 520 8.52 22.66 -6.00
N VAL A 521 8.15 22.43 -4.74
CA VAL A 521 7.17 23.23 -4.00
C VAL A 521 7.69 23.68 -2.65
N ASN A 522 7.18 24.83 -2.21
CA ASN A 522 7.40 25.34 -0.86
C ASN A 522 6.20 24.98 0.02
N ILE A 523 6.44 24.22 1.08
CA ILE A 523 5.47 23.92 2.11
C ILE A 523 6.14 24.27 3.44
N ALA A 524 5.51 25.18 4.20
CA ALA A 524 5.96 25.55 5.55
C ALA A 524 7.43 25.97 5.63
N GLU A 525 7.86 26.84 4.72
CA GLU A 525 9.25 27.33 4.64
C GLU A 525 10.29 26.22 4.39
N LYS A 526 9.86 25.05 3.92
CA LYS A 526 10.72 23.98 3.42
C LYS A 526 10.42 23.72 1.95
N LEU A 527 11.48 23.43 1.20
CA LEU A 527 11.41 23.22 -0.24
C LEU A 527 11.55 21.72 -0.54
N PHE A 528 10.58 21.18 -1.26
CA PHE A 528 10.49 19.77 -1.62
C PHE A 528 10.62 19.63 -3.13
N PHE A 529 11.56 18.80 -3.57
CA PHE A 529 11.81 18.57 -5.00
C PHE A 529 11.04 17.36 -5.50
N ASN A 530 10.54 17.46 -6.74
CA ASN A 530 10.01 16.33 -7.47
C ASN A 530 11.15 15.34 -7.75
N PRO A 531 11.09 14.08 -7.28
CA PRO A 531 12.15 13.11 -7.51
C PRO A 531 12.43 12.78 -8.99
N PHE A 532 11.48 13.03 -9.89
CA PHE A 532 11.69 12.87 -11.34
C PHE A 532 12.50 14.00 -11.98
N ARG A 533 12.63 15.14 -11.31
CA ARG A 533 13.26 16.36 -11.84
C ARG A 533 14.75 16.38 -11.53
N THR A 534 15.46 15.41 -12.10
CA THR A 534 16.93 15.27 -11.97
C THR A 534 17.71 16.30 -12.81
N ASP A 535 17.01 17.02 -13.67
CA ASP A 535 17.48 18.16 -14.48
C ASP A 535 17.62 19.46 -13.65
N VAL A 536 16.83 19.60 -12.58
CA VAL A 536 16.82 20.81 -11.75
C VAL A 536 17.98 20.76 -10.75
N LYS A 537 18.90 21.72 -10.83
CA LYS A 537 20.05 21.79 -9.92
C LYS A 537 19.69 22.27 -8.51
N GLU A 538 18.86 23.30 -8.43
CA GLU A 538 18.53 23.98 -7.18
C GLU A 538 17.15 24.65 -7.26
N GLY A 539 16.51 24.81 -6.11
CA GLY A 539 15.23 25.50 -5.94
C GLY A 539 15.38 26.78 -5.14
N GLN A 540 14.41 27.69 -5.28
CA GLN A 540 14.43 28.99 -4.61
C GLN A 540 13.44 29.03 -3.44
N LEU A 541 13.94 29.33 -2.24
CA LEU A 541 13.14 29.57 -1.03
C LEU A 541 13.40 31.00 -0.54
N GLY A 542 12.52 31.92 -0.92
CA GLY A 542 12.75 33.36 -0.71
C GLY A 542 14.02 33.83 -1.42
N LYS A 543 15.03 34.28 -0.65
CA LYS A 543 16.35 34.64 -1.19
C LYS A 543 17.37 33.49 -1.14
N LYS A 544 17.05 32.38 -0.47
CA LYS A 544 17.95 31.23 -0.28
C LYS A 544 17.82 30.26 -1.47
N ARG A 545 18.95 29.72 -1.93
CA ARG A 545 18.98 28.58 -2.87
C ARG A 545 19.15 27.29 -2.09
N VAL A 546 18.37 26.27 -2.44
CA VAL A 546 18.41 24.94 -1.84
C VAL A 546 18.82 23.96 -2.93
N SER A 547 19.83 23.13 -2.70
CA SER A 547 20.28 22.14 -3.67
C SER A 547 19.23 21.04 -3.83
N ASN A 548 18.98 20.60 -5.07
CA ASN A 548 18.11 19.47 -5.33
C ASN A 548 18.86 18.15 -5.01
N PRO A 549 18.38 17.31 -4.07
CA PRO A 549 19.02 16.04 -3.75
C PRO A 549 18.94 15.00 -4.87
N TYR A 550 18.13 15.23 -5.91
CA TYR A 550 17.97 14.35 -7.07
C TYR A 550 18.74 14.82 -8.31
N TYR A 551 19.44 15.95 -8.24
CA TYR A 551 20.17 16.49 -9.39
C TYR A 551 21.21 15.49 -9.92
N LYS A 552 21.18 15.20 -11.22
CA LYS A 552 22.03 14.21 -11.92
C LYS A 552 21.92 12.77 -11.39
N LYS A 553 20.94 12.45 -10.52
CA LYS A 553 20.63 11.06 -10.20
C LYS A 553 20.01 10.37 -11.42
N GLU A 554 20.07 9.04 -11.42
CA GLU A 554 19.47 8.22 -12.47
C GLU A 554 17.94 8.40 -12.48
N LYS A 555 17.36 8.65 -13.66
CA LYS A 555 15.93 8.92 -13.82
C LYS A 555 15.15 7.61 -13.92
N ILE A 556 14.09 7.49 -13.13
CA ILE A 556 13.10 6.41 -13.32
C ILE A 556 12.20 6.77 -14.49
N ARG A 557 12.03 5.83 -15.42
CA ARG A 557 11.10 5.95 -16.54
C ARG A 557 9.82 5.16 -16.27
N ILE A 558 8.67 5.80 -16.45
CA ILE A 558 7.35 5.16 -16.34
C ILE A 558 6.63 5.39 -17.66
N ASP A 559 6.34 4.31 -18.39
CA ASP A 559 5.73 4.39 -19.72
C ASP A 559 4.20 4.55 -19.64
N SER A 560 3.54 3.93 -18.65
CA SER A 560 2.09 4.06 -18.44
C SER A 560 1.67 3.86 -16.98
N ILE A 561 0.46 4.30 -16.66
CA ILE A 561 -0.12 4.24 -15.31
C ILE A 561 -1.53 3.66 -15.39
N SER A 562 -1.95 2.93 -14.37
CA SER A 562 -3.34 2.49 -14.19
C SER A 562 -3.76 2.64 -12.74
N PHE A 563 -4.82 3.40 -12.45
CA PHE A 563 -5.46 3.38 -11.12
C PHE A 563 -6.48 2.26 -11.08
N ARG A 564 -6.10 1.07 -10.61
CA ARG A 564 -6.95 -0.13 -10.66
C ARG A 564 -8.15 -0.03 -9.74
N PHE A 565 -7.89 0.38 -8.49
CA PHE A 565 -8.93 0.47 -7.47
C PHE A 565 -8.75 1.72 -6.61
N VAL A 566 -9.87 2.38 -6.28
CA VAL A 566 -9.92 3.47 -5.31
C VAL A 566 -10.96 3.15 -4.23
N GLY A 567 -10.51 2.80 -3.03
CA GLY A 567 -11.35 2.44 -1.89
C GLY A 567 -11.44 3.56 -0.86
N LEU A 568 -12.62 4.14 -0.71
CA LEU A 568 -12.84 5.32 0.14
C LEU A 568 -13.76 4.96 1.32
N TYR A 569 -13.39 5.45 2.50
CA TYR A 569 -14.24 5.42 3.69
C TYR A 569 -14.59 6.86 4.07
N ASP A 570 -15.89 7.15 4.10
CA ASP A 570 -16.54 8.34 4.63
C ASP A 570 -15.76 9.64 4.40
N THR A 571 -15.65 10.08 3.14
CA THR A 571 -14.84 11.23 2.74
C THR A 571 -15.29 12.51 3.43
N VAL A 572 -14.38 13.15 4.18
CA VAL A 572 -14.59 14.46 4.84
C VAL A 572 -13.45 15.39 4.43
N SER A 573 -13.76 16.60 3.95
CA SER A 573 -12.74 17.57 3.49
C SER A 573 -12.24 18.51 4.58
N HIS A 574 -12.90 18.53 5.75
CA HIS A 574 -12.96 19.67 6.69
C HIS A 574 -11.75 20.62 6.68
N TYR A 575 -12.00 21.76 6.06
CA TYR A 575 -11.26 23.01 5.99
C TYR A 575 -11.55 23.90 7.20
N GLY A 576 -10.50 24.38 7.88
CA GLY A 576 -10.56 25.54 8.78
C GLY A 576 -11.67 25.56 9.84
N LEU A 577 -11.93 26.74 10.40
CA LEU A 577 -13.03 27.01 11.34
C LEU A 577 -14.31 27.52 10.65
N THR A 578 -14.33 27.54 9.32
CA THR A 578 -15.41 28.05 8.47
C THR A 578 -15.38 27.31 7.13
N GLN A 579 -16.44 26.59 6.76
CA GLN A 579 -16.59 25.92 5.47
C GLN A 579 -16.83 26.93 4.34
N ASP A 580 -15.85 27.13 3.45
CA ASP A 580 -16.08 27.79 2.16
C ASP A 580 -15.33 27.04 1.04
N ASP A 581 -16.11 26.35 0.19
CA ASP A 581 -15.82 25.86 -1.18
C ASP A 581 -14.64 24.88 -1.48
N ASP A 582 -14.28 23.98 -0.55
CA ASP A 582 -13.22 22.95 -0.70
C ASP A 582 -13.26 22.09 -1.98
N SER A 583 -14.46 21.90 -2.57
CA SER A 583 -14.65 21.01 -3.72
C SER A 583 -13.93 21.48 -4.99
N LYS A 584 -13.81 22.79 -5.18
CA LYS A 584 -13.15 23.38 -6.36
C LYS A 584 -11.63 23.40 -6.20
N ASP A 585 -11.15 23.62 -4.98
CA ASP A 585 -9.73 23.75 -4.68
C ASP A 585 -9.00 22.40 -4.64
N LEU A 586 -9.67 21.33 -4.17
CA LEU A 586 -9.07 20.00 -4.02
C LEU A 586 -9.36 19.02 -5.18
N ASN A 587 -10.09 19.43 -6.23
CA ASN A 587 -10.34 18.60 -7.42
C ASN A 587 -10.76 17.14 -7.09
N LEU A 588 -11.80 16.96 -6.28
CA LEU A 588 -12.20 15.65 -5.75
C LEU A 588 -13.16 14.85 -6.66
N ASP A 589 -13.52 15.40 -7.81
CA ASP A 589 -14.55 14.86 -8.70
C ASP A 589 -13.98 13.94 -9.78
N PHE A 590 -14.31 12.65 -9.68
CA PHE A 590 -13.93 11.67 -10.70
C PHE A 590 -14.63 11.89 -12.05
N TYR A 591 -15.72 12.66 -12.13
CA TYR A 591 -16.45 12.91 -13.38
C TYR A 591 -15.92 14.13 -14.14
N LYS A 592 -15.12 14.97 -13.49
CA LYS A 592 -14.54 16.16 -14.10
C LYS A 592 -13.48 15.78 -15.14
N ASP A 593 -13.43 16.54 -16.23
CA ASP A 593 -12.43 16.41 -17.30
C ASP A 593 -12.30 14.99 -17.93
N GLY A 594 -13.37 14.18 -17.83
CA GLY A 594 -13.37 12.81 -18.34
C GLY A 594 -12.53 11.82 -17.52
N ASN A 595 -12.19 12.16 -16.27
CA ASN A 595 -11.42 11.31 -15.36
C ASN A 595 -12.11 9.96 -15.08
N ASP A 596 -13.42 9.93 -15.20
CA ASP A 596 -14.31 8.80 -15.01
C ASP A 596 -14.07 7.67 -16.02
N LYS A 597 -13.36 7.97 -17.10
CA LYS A 597 -12.88 7.00 -18.10
C LYS A 597 -11.46 6.51 -17.82
N LYS A 598 -10.69 7.24 -17.01
CA LYS A 598 -9.24 7.06 -16.76
C LYS A 598 -8.89 6.36 -15.44
N VAL A 599 -9.88 6.07 -14.61
CA VAL A 599 -9.75 5.27 -13.38
C VAL A 599 -10.37 3.89 -13.59
N GLY A 600 -9.97 2.89 -12.82
CA GLY A 600 -10.65 1.60 -12.67
C GLY A 600 -11.87 1.72 -11.77
N GLN A 601 -12.02 0.80 -10.82
CA GLN A 601 -13.17 0.78 -9.92
C GLN A 601 -12.98 1.77 -8.75
N VAL A 602 -14.04 2.48 -8.38
CA VAL A 602 -14.11 3.39 -7.23
C VAL A 602 -15.25 2.96 -6.33
N VAL A 603 -14.95 2.68 -5.06
CA VAL A 603 -15.92 2.27 -4.04
C VAL A 603 -15.85 3.20 -2.86
N HIS A 604 -17.00 3.72 -2.42
CA HIS A 604 -17.11 4.64 -1.30
C HIS A 604 -18.10 4.11 -0.25
N LEU A 605 -17.61 3.83 0.96
CA LEU A 605 -18.45 3.44 2.10
C LEU A 605 -18.65 4.65 3.01
N MET A 606 -19.88 5.12 3.15
CA MET A 606 -20.24 6.27 3.98
C MET A 606 -21.04 5.84 5.20
N ALA A 607 -20.82 6.53 6.31
CA ALA A 607 -21.62 6.37 7.52
C ALA A 607 -23.08 6.81 7.27
N ASP A 608 -24.04 6.15 7.91
CA ASP A 608 -25.43 6.65 7.93
C ASP A 608 -25.72 7.40 9.25
N ASP A 609 -25.03 7.05 10.34
CA ASP A 609 -25.26 7.58 11.69
C ASP A 609 -24.19 8.59 12.15
N GLU A 610 -23.67 9.41 11.24
CA GLU A 610 -22.75 10.51 11.56
C GLU A 610 -23.46 11.86 11.55
N TYR A 611 -23.51 12.54 12.70
CA TYR A 611 -24.31 13.76 12.90
C TYR A 611 -23.48 14.96 13.35
N ARG A 612 -22.15 14.86 13.41
CA ARG A 612 -21.28 15.97 13.81
C ARG A 612 -21.18 17.03 12.71
N PHE A 613 -21.24 18.28 13.14
CA PHE A 613 -21.13 19.47 12.30
C PHE A 613 -19.80 19.56 11.53
N ASN A 614 -18.69 19.07 12.12
CA ASN A 614 -17.37 19.11 11.46
C ASN A 614 -17.10 17.89 10.56
N PHE A 615 -18.09 17.02 10.33
CA PHE A 615 -17.95 15.74 9.61
C PHE A 615 -18.84 15.66 8.37
N ASP A 616 -19.08 16.80 7.74
CA ASP A 616 -19.79 16.87 6.46
C ASP A 616 -19.07 16.00 5.41
N ALA A 617 -19.86 15.13 4.77
CA ALA A 617 -19.31 14.17 3.82
C ALA A 617 -19.34 14.67 2.38
N TYR A 618 -18.50 14.07 1.54
CA TYR A 618 -18.48 14.32 0.10
C TYR A 618 -18.76 13.05 -0.69
N SER A 619 -19.89 13.03 -1.39
CA SER A 619 -20.22 11.94 -2.31
C SER A 619 -19.22 11.87 -3.46
N ILE A 620 -19.04 10.67 -4.01
CA ILE A 620 -18.29 10.46 -5.26
C ILE A 620 -19.12 10.78 -6.51
N PHE A 621 -20.43 10.98 -6.36
CA PHE A 621 -21.34 11.27 -7.47
C PHE A 621 -21.63 12.78 -7.61
N PRO A 622 -21.74 13.30 -8.85
CA PRO A 622 -22.03 14.72 -9.09
C PRO A 622 -23.49 15.06 -8.78
N THR A 623 -24.39 14.07 -8.83
CA THR A 623 -25.80 14.24 -8.52
C THR A 623 -26.14 13.69 -7.13
N ILE A 624 -27.11 14.32 -6.47
CA ILE A 624 -27.57 13.94 -5.12
C ILE A 624 -27.93 12.45 -5.08
N ASN A 625 -27.46 11.77 -4.03
CA ASN A 625 -27.76 10.38 -3.75
C ASN A 625 -28.75 10.27 -2.59
N LYS A 626 -30.04 10.06 -2.90
CA LYS A 626 -31.09 9.86 -1.88
C LYS A 626 -31.27 8.41 -1.45
N SER A 627 -30.69 7.46 -2.19
CA SER A 627 -30.77 6.02 -1.89
C SER A 627 -29.66 5.61 -0.91
N PHE A 628 -29.75 4.45 -0.29
CA PHE A 628 -28.64 3.92 0.53
C PHE A 628 -27.51 3.31 -0.32
N ARG A 629 -27.74 3.17 -1.62
CA ARG A 629 -26.73 2.76 -2.58
C ARG A 629 -26.90 3.50 -3.90
N LYS A 630 -25.78 3.83 -4.54
CA LYS A 630 -25.76 4.36 -5.91
C LYS A 630 -24.61 3.75 -6.68
N GLN A 631 -24.87 3.44 -7.94
CA GLN A 631 -23.90 2.81 -8.83
C GLN A 631 -23.96 3.45 -10.21
N ASP A 632 -22.81 3.47 -10.88
CA ASP A 632 -22.74 3.89 -12.28
C ASP A 632 -21.72 3.06 -13.06
N LYS A 633 -21.95 2.99 -14.38
CA LYS A 633 -21.13 2.29 -15.38
C LYS A 633 -20.95 0.80 -15.06
N LYS A 634 -21.96 0.02 -15.45
CA LYS A 634 -21.90 -1.44 -15.41
C LYS A 634 -20.72 -1.94 -16.26
N LEU A 635 -19.94 -2.85 -15.69
CA LEU A 635 -18.80 -3.46 -16.38
C LEU A 635 -19.27 -4.67 -17.19
N CYS A 636 -18.63 -4.93 -18.34
CA CYS A 636 -18.98 -6.04 -19.23
C CYS A 636 -18.96 -7.41 -18.56
N LYS A 637 -18.20 -7.56 -17.47
CA LYS A 637 -18.01 -8.80 -16.71
C LYS A 637 -18.81 -8.87 -15.41
N GLY A 638 -19.82 -8.01 -15.23
CA GLY A 638 -20.55 -7.88 -13.96
C GLY A 638 -19.88 -6.88 -13.01
N GLY A 639 -20.63 -6.36 -12.05
CA GLY A 639 -20.21 -5.26 -11.18
C GLY A 639 -20.31 -3.87 -11.82
N TYR A 640 -19.90 -2.86 -11.06
CA TYR A 640 -19.98 -1.45 -11.44
C TYR A 640 -18.67 -0.74 -11.18
N LYS A 641 -18.36 0.23 -12.03
CA LYS A 641 -17.15 1.03 -11.94
C LYS A 641 -17.19 2.01 -10.76
N PHE A 642 -18.35 2.62 -10.49
CA PHE A 642 -18.53 3.54 -9.37
C PHE A 642 -19.61 2.99 -8.46
N GLU A 643 -19.31 2.87 -7.17
CA GLU A 643 -20.25 2.38 -6.15
C GLU A 643 -20.13 3.20 -4.87
N GLU A 644 -21.26 3.70 -4.37
CA GLU A 644 -21.35 4.38 -3.08
C GLU A 644 -22.41 3.71 -2.22
N TYR A 645 -22.06 3.44 -0.97
CA TYR A 645 -22.90 2.79 0.02
C TYR A 645 -23.05 3.70 1.23
N TYR A 646 -24.27 3.80 1.75
CA TYR A 646 -24.56 4.30 3.08
C TYR A 646 -24.79 3.10 4.00
N ILE A 647 -23.91 2.90 4.96
CA ILE A 647 -23.95 1.75 5.87
C ILE A 647 -24.11 2.21 7.34
N PRO A 648 -24.79 1.42 8.19
CA PRO A 648 -25.01 1.72 9.61
C PRO A 648 -23.76 2.19 10.36
N GLY A 649 -23.91 3.15 11.27
CA GLY A 649 -22.82 3.56 12.17
C GLY A 649 -22.26 4.94 11.88
N ALA A 650 -21.47 5.43 12.83
CA ALA A 650 -20.79 6.71 12.78
C ALA A 650 -19.47 6.61 11.98
N HIS A 651 -18.80 7.75 11.78
CA HIS A 651 -17.60 7.87 10.96
C HIS A 651 -16.55 6.76 11.18
N ALA A 652 -16.18 6.51 12.44
CA ALA A 652 -15.17 5.51 12.81
C ALA A 652 -15.73 4.09 12.98
N ASP A 653 -17.06 3.89 12.94
CA ASP A 653 -17.63 2.54 12.76
C ASP A 653 -17.35 2.04 11.34
N ILE A 654 -17.24 2.96 10.37
CA ILE A 654 -17.03 2.64 8.96
C ILE A 654 -15.54 2.57 8.63
N GLY A 655 -14.79 3.62 8.97
CA GLY A 655 -13.36 3.68 8.70
C GLY A 655 -12.47 3.04 9.76
N GLY A 656 -13.04 2.59 10.88
CA GLY A 656 -12.31 2.02 12.01
C GLY A 656 -11.66 3.06 12.92
N GLY A 657 -11.26 2.62 14.11
CA GLY A 657 -10.54 3.46 15.08
C GLY A 657 -11.14 3.48 16.48
N TYR A 658 -12.29 2.83 16.69
CA TYR A 658 -12.87 2.67 18.02
C TYR A 658 -12.20 1.54 18.81
N ASN A 659 -12.24 1.67 20.13
CA ASN A 659 -11.99 0.59 21.08
C ASN A 659 -13.30 0.21 21.77
N ILE A 660 -13.34 -0.99 22.35
CA ILE A 660 -14.44 -1.40 23.22
C ILE A 660 -14.46 -0.47 24.44
N SER A 661 -15.57 0.26 24.63
CA SER A 661 -15.68 1.22 25.74
C SER A 661 -17.12 1.53 26.12
N ASN A 662 -17.30 2.10 27.32
CA ASN A 662 -18.57 2.70 27.71
C ASN A 662 -18.70 4.07 27.03
N GLU A 663 -19.82 4.34 26.37
CA GLU A 663 -20.11 5.64 25.77
C GLU A 663 -21.00 6.47 26.70
N THR A 664 -20.53 7.65 27.10
CA THR A 664 -21.38 8.64 27.79
C THR A 664 -21.41 9.93 26.98
N ILE A 665 -22.59 10.22 26.43
CA ILE A 665 -22.80 11.27 25.45
C ILE A 665 -23.66 12.36 26.06
N PHE A 666 -23.16 13.60 26.04
CA PHE A 666 -23.92 14.75 26.49
C PHE A 666 -24.92 15.20 25.41
N ILE A 667 -26.21 15.13 25.74
CA ILE A 667 -27.31 15.36 24.79
C ILE A 667 -27.91 16.75 24.94
N ALA A 668 -28.13 17.26 26.15
CA ALA A 668 -28.81 18.55 26.32
C ALA A 668 -28.51 19.20 27.66
N LYS A 669 -28.55 20.54 27.69
CA LYS A 669 -28.66 21.36 28.91
C LYS A 669 -29.96 22.15 28.88
N GLN A 670 -30.65 22.19 30.01
CA GLN A 670 -31.87 23.00 30.16
C GLN A 670 -31.97 23.59 31.57
N LEU A 671 -32.45 24.83 31.66
CA LEU A 671 -32.81 25.47 32.93
C LEU A 671 -34.17 24.95 33.42
N SER A 672 -34.28 24.68 34.71
CA SER A 672 -35.48 24.18 35.38
C SER A 672 -35.68 24.87 36.72
N LYS A 673 -36.94 24.95 37.17
CA LYS A 673 -37.28 25.40 38.53
C LYS A 673 -37.14 24.29 39.58
N SER A 674 -37.06 23.03 39.15
CA SER A 674 -36.95 21.84 40.01
C SER A 674 -35.65 21.11 39.74
N SER A 675 -35.15 20.37 40.75
CA SER A 675 -34.02 19.45 40.58
C SER A 675 -34.38 18.23 39.73
N GLU A 676 -35.67 17.91 39.59
CA GLU A 676 -36.18 16.83 38.75
C GLU A 676 -36.26 17.21 37.26
N ILE A 677 -36.22 16.20 36.39
CA ILE A 677 -36.30 16.40 34.95
C ILE A 677 -37.71 16.90 34.54
N PRO A 678 -37.82 18.04 33.81
CA PRO A 678 -39.11 18.55 33.33
C PRO A 678 -39.83 17.56 32.41
N THR A 679 -41.15 17.48 32.51
CA THR A 679 -41.99 16.62 31.65
C THR A 679 -41.76 16.87 30.17
N GLU A 680 -41.63 18.14 29.76
CA GLU A 680 -41.37 18.51 28.37
C GLU A 680 -40.04 17.94 27.86
N LEU A 681 -38.98 18.04 28.66
CA LEU A 681 -37.67 17.47 28.32
C LEU A 681 -37.72 15.94 28.28
N LYS A 682 -38.44 15.32 29.22
CA LYS A 682 -38.67 13.88 29.24
C LYS A 682 -39.41 13.40 27.98
N SER A 683 -40.48 14.09 27.58
CA SER A 683 -41.20 13.81 26.34
C SER A 683 -40.33 13.99 25.10
N LYS A 684 -39.47 15.01 25.08
CA LYS A 684 -38.51 15.23 24.00
C LYS A 684 -37.48 14.11 23.90
N ILE A 685 -36.95 13.61 25.02
CA ILE A 685 -36.05 12.43 25.06
C ILE A 685 -36.72 11.21 24.45
N ILE A 686 -37.96 10.92 24.87
CA ILE A 686 -38.72 9.76 24.37
C ILE A 686 -38.99 9.90 22.87
N ALA A 687 -39.43 11.07 22.40
CA ALA A 687 -39.71 11.31 20.99
C ALA A 687 -38.44 11.20 20.13
N TRP A 688 -37.32 11.76 20.60
CA TRP A 688 -36.04 11.68 19.92
C TRP A 688 -35.53 10.23 19.87
N ASN A 689 -35.55 9.48 20.97
CA ASN A 689 -35.11 8.08 20.96
C ASN A 689 -35.99 7.21 20.07
N LYS A 690 -37.31 7.46 20.03
CA LYS A 690 -38.22 6.76 19.11
C LYS A 690 -37.90 7.03 17.62
N LYS A 691 -37.39 8.22 17.30
CA LYS A 691 -37.03 8.62 15.94
C LYS A 691 -35.68 8.02 15.50
N TYR A 692 -34.67 8.06 16.38
CA TYR A 692 -33.29 7.66 16.03
C TYR A 692 -32.87 6.27 16.54
N SER A 693 -33.67 5.64 17.39
CA SER A 693 -33.48 4.26 17.84
C SER A 693 -32.14 4.00 18.53
N TRP A 694 -31.62 4.97 19.29
CA TRP A 694 -30.31 4.84 19.94
C TRP A 694 -30.29 3.86 21.10
N LEU A 695 -31.37 3.83 21.88
CA LEU A 695 -31.61 2.84 22.92
C LEU A 695 -32.92 2.11 22.63
N ASN A 696 -33.03 0.86 23.07
CA ASN A 696 -34.28 0.11 22.98
C ASN A 696 -35.43 0.86 23.67
N SER A 697 -36.45 1.24 22.89
CA SER A 697 -37.56 2.09 23.34
C SER A 697 -38.45 1.45 24.41
N ASP A 698 -38.44 0.12 24.52
CA ASP A 698 -39.27 -0.62 25.48
C ASP A 698 -38.58 -0.80 26.84
N ASN A 699 -37.28 -0.45 26.94
CA ASN A 699 -36.46 -0.87 28.09
C ASN A 699 -35.47 0.19 28.62
N PHE A 700 -35.49 1.43 28.13
CA PHE A 700 -34.60 2.45 28.66
C PHE A 700 -35.17 3.14 29.91
N THR A 701 -34.29 3.55 30.82
CA THR A 701 -34.66 4.35 31.99
C THR A 701 -34.18 5.79 31.85
N ILE A 702 -34.84 6.72 32.57
CA ILE A 702 -34.38 8.10 32.74
C ILE A 702 -34.13 8.28 34.23
N SER A 703 -32.86 8.31 34.63
CA SER A 703 -32.45 8.23 36.04
C SER A 703 -31.55 9.40 36.46
N THR A 704 -31.58 9.77 37.73
CA THR A 704 -30.67 10.80 38.28
C THR A 704 -29.30 10.21 38.61
N ILE A 705 -28.24 10.99 38.42
CA ILE A 705 -26.88 10.66 38.84
C ILE A 705 -26.23 11.88 39.51
N ASN A 706 -25.39 11.64 40.52
CA ASN A 706 -24.86 12.72 41.37
C ASN A 706 -23.66 13.42 40.74
N ARG A 707 -22.68 12.64 40.26
CA ARG A 707 -21.41 13.17 39.74
C ARG A 707 -21.07 12.53 38.40
N LYS A 708 -20.32 13.27 37.57
CA LYS A 708 -19.83 12.75 36.27
C LYS A 708 -18.96 11.50 36.42
N LYS A 709 -18.19 11.37 37.50
CA LYS A 709 -17.36 10.18 37.75
C LYS A 709 -18.17 8.91 37.98
N ASP A 710 -19.43 9.05 38.40
CA ASP A 710 -20.28 7.90 38.70
C ASP A 710 -20.68 7.14 37.40
N PHE A 711 -20.53 7.75 36.22
CA PHE A 711 -20.75 7.10 34.91
C PHE A 711 -19.75 5.97 34.62
N GLU A 712 -18.54 6.01 35.19
CA GLU A 712 -17.50 5.00 34.96
C GLU A 712 -17.92 3.61 35.46
N ASN A 713 -18.82 3.56 36.45
CA ASN A 713 -19.29 2.33 37.08
C ASN A 713 -20.68 1.88 36.58
N LEU A 714 -21.24 2.55 35.59
CA LEU A 714 -22.53 2.16 35.03
C LEU A 714 -22.36 0.96 34.09
N GLU A 715 -23.24 -0.03 34.28
CA GLU A 715 -23.31 -1.24 33.45
C GLU A 715 -24.60 -1.30 32.61
N LYS A 716 -25.52 -0.36 32.82
CA LYS A 716 -26.84 -0.34 32.17
C LYS A 716 -26.96 0.82 31.23
N ASP A 717 -27.52 0.54 30.06
CA ASP A 717 -27.90 1.55 29.09
C ASP A 717 -29.06 2.39 29.60
N GLY A 718 -29.05 3.67 29.26
CA GLY A 718 -30.12 4.56 29.66
C GLY A 718 -29.81 6.03 29.44
N PHE A 719 -30.81 6.86 29.74
CA PHE A 719 -30.63 8.29 29.86
C PHE A 719 -30.43 8.65 31.33
N TYR A 720 -29.48 9.52 31.58
CA TYR A 720 -29.11 9.96 32.92
C TYR A 720 -29.08 11.47 32.96
N TYR A 721 -29.44 12.06 34.10
CA TYR A 721 -29.34 13.51 34.26
C TYR A 721 -28.65 13.90 35.56
N ILE A 722 -27.89 15.00 35.49
CA ILE A 722 -27.27 15.67 36.63
C ILE A 722 -27.97 17.01 36.81
N SER A 723 -28.43 17.29 38.03
CA SER A 723 -29.01 18.57 38.40
C SER A 723 -28.04 19.40 39.23
N ARG A 724 -27.84 20.67 38.85
CA ARG A 724 -26.98 21.62 39.58
C ARG A 724 -27.75 22.87 39.94
N PHE A 725 -27.80 23.18 41.23
CA PHE A 725 -28.44 24.39 41.73
C PHE A 725 -27.63 25.65 41.37
N LEU A 726 -28.33 26.70 40.93
CA LEU A 726 -27.79 28.03 40.67
C LEU A 726 -28.23 28.99 41.78
N PRO A 727 -27.32 29.41 42.67
CA PRO A 727 -27.65 30.28 43.80
C PRO A 727 -28.26 31.62 43.39
N ASN A 728 -27.74 32.21 42.30
CA ASN A 728 -28.09 33.57 41.88
C ASN A 728 -29.48 33.69 41.22
N SER A 729 -30.07 32.58 40.75
CA SER A 729 -31.36 32.59 40.04
C SER A 729 -32.43 31.71 40.68
N SER A 730 -32.11 31.04 41.80
CA SER A 730 -32.98 30.04 42.46
C SER A 730 -33.51 28.97 41.48
N GLN A 731 -32.70 28.60 40.50
CA GLN A 731 -33.02 27.62 39.46
C GLN A 731 -32.01 26.48 39.47
N TYR A 732 -32.31 25.42 38.71
CA TYR A 732 -31.42 24.30 38.46
C TYR A 732 -31.02 24.27 36.98
N ILE A 733 -29.76 23.92 36.69
CA ILE A 733 -29.36 23.46 35.35
C ILE A 733 -29.39 21.94 35.35
N ILE A 734 -30.11 21.38 34.38
CA ILE A 734 -30.20 19.94 34.15
C ILE A 734 -29.36 19.59 32.94
N TYR A 735 -28.40 18.70 33.15
CA TYR A 735 -27.55 18.15 32.10
C TYR A 735 -27.98 16.72 31.81
N VAL A 736 -28.38 16.43 30.57
CA VAL A 736 -28.84 15.11 30.13
C VAL A 736 -27.74 14.41 29.36
N TYR A 737 -27.55 13.13 29.68
CA TYR A 737 -26.60 12.23 29.06
C TYR A 737 -27.31 10.97 28.58
N MET A 738 -26.83 10.39 27.49
CA MET A 738 -27.11 9.01 27.12
C MET A 738 -25.88 8.18 27.45
N HIS A 739 -26.09 7.04 28.08
CA HIS A 739 -25.04 6.09 28.41
C HIS A 739 -25.31 4.76 27.71
N LYS A 740 -24.25 4.18 27.13
CA LYS A 740 -24.22 2.84 26.58
C LYS A 740 -23.02 2.09 27.13
N ALA A 741 -23.24 0.92 27.70
CA ALA A 741 -22.19 0.13 28.31
C ALA A 741 -21.51 -0.78 27.27
N LYS A 742 -20.18 -0.81 27.26
CA LYS A 742 -19.34 -1.76 26.51
C LYS A 742 -19.69 -1.90 25.02
N VAL A 743 -19.84 -0.77 24.32
CA VAL A 743 -20.06 -0.77 22.86
C VAL A 743 -18.85 -1.40 22.17
N SER A 744 -19.08 -2.41 21.34
CA SER A 744 -18.04 -3.16 20.66
C SER A 744 -17.64 -2.49 19.35
N ASN A 745 -16.35 -2.41 19.07
CA ASN A 745 -15.83 -1.89 17.80
C ASN A 745 -15.92 -2.89 16.62
N LYS A 746 -16.33 -4.16 16.85
CA LYS A 746 -16.26 -5.23 15.84
C LYS A 746 -17.06 -4.97 14.55
N TYR A 747 -18.04 -4.05 14.55
CA TYR A 747 -18.77 -3.71 13.32
C TYR A 747 -17.87 -3.13 12.23
N GLU A 748 -16.74 -2.50 12.61
CA GLU A 748 -15.75 -2.00 11.65
C GLU A 748 -15.20 -3.10 10.72
N TYR A 749 -15.23 -4.37 11.16
CA TYR A 749 -14.82 -5.52 10.35
C TYR A 749 -15.84 -5.86 9.26
N VAL A 750 -17.12 -5.54 9.46
CA VAL A 750 -18.15 -5.69 8.43
C VAL A 750 -17.87 -4.71 7.28
N ALA A 751 -17.57 -3.44 7.60
CA ALA A 751 -17.17 -2.45 6.60
C ALA A 751 -15.84 -2.81 5.91
N LEU A 752 -14.87 -3.34 6.66
CA LEU A 752 -13.61 -3.86 6.11
C LEU A 752 -13.84 -4.96 5.08
N ARG A 753 -14.66 -5.97 5.44
CA ARG A 753 -14.97 -7.10 4.55
C ARG A 753 -15.69 -6.66 3.29
N LEU A 754 -16.64 -5.72 3.40
CA LEU A 754 -17.33 -5.19 2.23
C LEU A 754 -16.36 -4.52 1.25
N MET A 755 -15.47 -3.64 1.73
CA MET A 755 -14.45 -3.00 0.90
C MET A 755 -13.47 -4.02 0.30
N HIS A 756 -12.98 -4.95 1.12
CA HIS A 756 -12.05 -6.01 0.69
C HIS A 756 -12.64 -6.84 -0.45
N ASN A 757 -13.88 -7.32 -0.29
CA ASN A 757 -14.58 -8.08 -1.32
C ASN A 757 -14.73 -7.30 -2.62
N ARG A 758 -15.04 -6.00 -2.56
CA ARG A 758 -15.08 -5.16 -3.77
C ARG A 758 -13.70 -5.01 -4.41
N ALA A 759 -12.66 -4.75 -3.61
CA ALA A 759 -11.29 -4.58 -4.09
C ALA A 759 -10.72 -5.84 -4.77
N ILE A 760 -11.06 -7.03 -4.29
CA ILE A 760 -10.66 -8.28 -4.94
C ILE A 760 -11.58 -8.69 -6.10
N TYR A 761 -12.46 -7.78 -6.56
CA TYR A 761 -13.44 -7.99 -7.63
C TYR A 761 -14.39 -9.16 -7.38
N GLN A 762 -14.77 -9.40 -6.12
CA GLN A 762 -15.82 -10.36 -5.79
C GLN A 762 -17.18 -9.66 -5.89
N ASP A 763 -17.88 -9.82 -7.02
CA ASP A 763 -19.30 -9.49 -7.13
C ASP A 763 -20.11 -10.64 -6.51
N VAL A 764 -20.80 -10.34 -5.41
CA VAL A 764 -21.55 -11.32 -4.62
C VAL A 764 -23.00 -11.46 -5.09
N THR A 765 -23.46 -10.62 -6.03
CA THR A 765 -24.89 -10.47 -6.37
C THR A 765 -25.30 -10.87 -7.77
N GLU A 766 -24.38 -10.86 -8.74
CA GLU A 766 -24.59 -11.53 -10.02
C GLU A 766 -23.83 -12.86 -9.98
N LYS A 767 -24.48 -13.98 -10.40
CA LYS A 767 -23.92 -15.35 -10.42
C LYS A 767 -22.40 -15.29 -10.52
N LEU A 768 -21.70 -15.72 -9.46
CA LEU A 768 -20.24 -15.75 -9.36
C LEU A 768 -19.63 -15.79 -10.75
N VAL A 769 -19.04 -14.67 -11.19
CA VAL A 769 -18.10 -14.72 -12.30
C VAL A 769 -17.13 -15.81 -11.90
N ASP A 770 -17.04 -16.90 -12.67
CA ASP A 770 -16.13 -18.01 -12.33
C ASP A 770 -14.79 -17.37 -11.98
N LYS A 771 -14.09 -17.84 -10.93
CA LYS A 771 -12.77 -17.29 -10.56
C LYS A 771 -11.82 -17.29 -11.76
N LYS A 772 -12.08 -18.14 -12.75
CA LYS A 772 -11.39 -18.22 -14.05
C LYS A 772 -11.69 -17.07 -15.03
N ASP A 773 -12.82 -16.37 -14.87
CA ASP A 773 -13.31 -15.31 -15.78
C ASP A 773 -13.00 -13.88 -15.30
N ILE A 774 -12.67 -13.72 -14.01
CA ILE A 774 -12.14 -12.47 -13.45
C ILE A 774 -10.80 -12.17 -14.12
N ASN A 775 -10.67 -10.98 -14.70
CA ASN A 775 -9.39 -10.54 -15.24
C ASN A 775 -8.39 -10.47 -14.06
N PRO A 776 -7.33 -11.30 -14.01
CA PRO A 776 -6.40 -11.30 -12.89
C PRO A 776 -5.72 -9.93 -12.70
N PHE A 777 -5.65 -9.12 -13.76
CA PHE A 777 -5.14 -7.75 -13.72
C PHE A 777 -6.07 -6.74 -13.03
N GLU A 778 -7.34 -7.07 -12.78
CA GLU A 778 -8.31 -6.19 -12.11
C GLU A 778 -8.45 -6.47 -10.60
N ARG A 779 -7.84 -7.55 -10.12
CA ARG A 779 -7.88 -7.93 -8.70
C ARG A 779 -6.80 -7.18 -7.92
N VAL A 780 -7.16 -6.48 -6.86
CA VAL A 780 -6.20 -5.93 -5.88
C VAL A 780 -5.55 -7.09 -5.11
N PRO A 781 -4.21 -7.09 -4.89
CA PRO A 781 -3.49 -8.15 -4.19
C PRO A 781 -3.69 -8.03 -2.67
N LEU A 782 -4.93 -8.17 -2.20
CA LEU A 782 -5.25 -8.30 -0.78
C LEU A 782 -5.27 -9.77 -0.38
N GLY A 783 -4.51 -10.09 0.66
CA GLY A 783 -4.54 -11.36 1.38
C GLY A 783 -5.85 -11.58 2.14
N ASP A 784 -5.92 -12.65 2.93
CA ASP A 784 -7.12 -12.96 3.69
C ASP A 784 -7.31 -12.05 4.93
N LEU A 785 -8.55 -11.95 5.40
CA LEU A 785 -8.91 -11.21 6.61
C LEU A 785 -8.91 -12.11 7.85
N SER A 786 -8.04 -13.12 7.92
CA SER A 786 -8.05 -14.11 9.02
C SER A 786 -7.84 -13.50 10.41
N SER A 787 -7.15 -12.35 10.51
CA SER A 787 -6.96 -11.61 11.76
C SER A 787 -8.15 -10.72 12.16
N TYR A 788 -9.12 -10.51 11.28
CA TYR A 788 -10.24 -9.58 11.46
C TYR A 788 -11.59 -10.29 11.34
N ARG A 789 -11.79 -11.31 12.18
CA ARG A 789 -12.99 -12.17 12.15
C ARG A 789 -14.09 -11.65 13.08
N PHE A 790 -15.32 -11.88 12.64
CA PHE A 790 -16.55 -11.66 13.39
C PHE A 790 -17.52 -12.84 13.22
N SER A 791 -17.00 -14.02 12.88
CA SER A 791 -17.76 -15.25 12.70
C SER A 791 -18.38 -15.79 14.00
N ASP A 792 -18.06 -15.16 15.13
CA ASP A 792 -18.60 -15.44 16.45
C ASP A 792 -19.88 -14.63 16.77
N SER A 793 -20.33 -13.75 15.87
CA SER A 793 -21.54 -12.94 16.04
C SER A 793 -22.52 -13.11 14.88
N ASP A 794 -23.65 -13.78 15.15
CA ASP A 794 -24.75 -13.93 14.18
C ASP A 794 -25.27 -12.56 13.70
N THR A 795 -25.32 -11.56 14.59
CA THR A 795 -25.72 -10.18 14.25
C THR A 795 -24.80 -9.58 13.19
N LEU A 796 -23.48 -9.71 13.35
CA LEU A 796 -22.50 -9.16 12.39
C LEU A 796 -22.46 -9.97 11.08
N ILE A 797 -22.60 -11.30 11.15
CA ILE A 797 -22.71 -12.17 9.97
C ILE A 797 -23.95 -11.79 9.15
N GLU A 798 -25.09 -11.60 9.80
CA GLU A 798 -26.32 -11.22 9.13
C GLU A 798 -26.21 -9.82 8.53
N ALA A 799 -25.63 -8.86 9.24
CA ALA A 799 -25.37 -7.52 8.72
C ALA A 799 -24.45 -7.55 7.49
N SER A 800 -23.36 -8.32 7.54
CA SER A 800 -22.43 -8.49 6.42
C SER A 800 -23.13 -9.10 5.20
N THR A 801 -23.92 -10.15 5.40
CA THR A 801 -24.68 -10.81 4.32
C THR A 801 -25.68 -9.83 3.70
N ALA A 802 -26.42 -9.10 4.52
CA ALA A 802 -27.40 -8.13 4.03
C ALA A 802 -26.73 -7.03 3.18
N LEU A 803 -25.59 -6.50 3.62
CA LEU A 803 -24.85 -5.49 2.86
C LEU A 803 -24.25 -6.05 1.56
N GLU A 804 -23.70 -7.27 1.58
CA GLU A 804 -23.22 -7.96 0.38
C GLU A 804 -24.35 -8.23 -0.62
N GLU A 805 -25.56 -8.53 -0.15
CA GLU A 805 -26.78 -8.67 -0.96
C GLU A 805 -27.43 -7.34 -1.35
N ASN A 806 -26.79 -6.21 -1.01
CA ASN A 806 -27.25 -4.85 -1.28
C ASN A 806 -28.61 -4.49 -0.65
N LYS A 807 -28.90 -5.08 0.52
CA LYS A 807 -30.11 -4.81 1.29
C LYS A 807 -29.89 -3.66 2.28
N GLU A 808 -30.89 -2.78 2.36
CA GLU A 808 -30.83 -1.61 3.22
C GLU A 808 -31.21 -1.99 4.67
N LEU A 809 -30.24 -2.12 5.58
CA LEU A 809 -30.49 -2.61 6.95
C LEU A 809 -31.57 -1.82 7.71
N LYS A 810 -31.59 -0.49 7.55
CA LYS A 810 -32.56 0.42 8.19
C LYS A 810 -34.01 0.19 7.74
N ILE A 811 -34.22 -0.36 6.54
CA ILE A 811 -35.54 -0.62 5.95
C ILE A 811 -35.87 -2.12 5.96
N TYR A 812 -34.95 -2.94 5.46
CA TYR A 812 -35.09 -4.38 5.29
C TYR A 812 -35.26 -5.11 6.62
N LYS A 813 -34.48 -4.74 7.67
CA LYS A 813 -34.51 -5.46 8.95
C LYS A 813 -34.23 -4.54 10.14
N LYS A 814 -35.25 -3.78 10.54
CA LYS A 814 -35.18 -2.81 11.66
C LYS A 814 -34.66 -3.42 12.96
N ASP A 815 -35.08 -4.63 13.30
CA ASP A 815 -34.63 -5.31 14.53
C ASP A 815 -33.12 -5.60 14.51
N LEU A 816 -32.57 -5.94 13.34
CA LEU A 816 -31.13 -6.14 13.18
C LEU A 816 -30.38 -4.80 13.32
N TYR A 817 -30.89 -3.74 12.71
CA TYR A 817 -30.32 -2.40 12.86
C TYR A 817 -30.38 -1.90 14.31
N GLN A 818 -31.44 -2.21 15.07
CA GLN A 818 -31.51 -1.93 16.50
C GLN A 818 -30.45 -2.69 17.28
N LYS A 819 -30.27 -4.00 17.04
CA LYS A 819 -29.21 -4.79 17.68
C LYS A 819 -27.81 -4.25 17.38
N LEU A 820 -27.58 -3.81 16.14
CA LEU A 820 -26.34 -3.13 15.79
C LEU A 820 -26.16 -1.85 16.62
N LYS A 821 -27.20 -1.01 16.74
CA LYS A 821 -27.16 0.18 17.57
C LYS A 821 -26.88 -0.14 19.03
N ASP A 822 -27.49 -1.16 19.59
CA ASP A 822 -27.30 -1.50 21.00
C ASP A 822 -25.84 -1.94 21.27
N ASP A 823 -25.32 -2.88 20.48
CA ASP A 823 -24.07 -3.59 20.81
C ASP A 823 -22.81 -3.05 20.11
N TYR A 824 -22.96 -2.37 18.96
CA TYR A 824 -21.82 -2.14 18.06
C TYR A 824 -21.67 -0.72 17.48
N LEU A 825 -22.76 0.04 17.27
CA LEU A 825 -22.67 1.35 16.61
C LEU A 825 -22.47 2.46 17.64
N HIS A 826 -21.50 3.32 17.40
CA HIS A 826 -21.10 4.38 18.31
C HIS A 826 -21.89 5.66 18.06
N HIS A 827 -22.15 6.45 19.12
CA HIS A 827 -22.77 7.77 18.97
C HIS A 827 -21.73 8.89 19.01
N SER A 828 -21.32 9.37 17.85
CA SER A 828 -20.17 10.28 17.73
C SER A 828 -20.43 11.73 18.17
N SER A 829 -21.67 12.24 18.11
CA SER A 829 -21.98 13.66 18.35
C SER A 829 -22.26 14.01 19.82
N LYS A 830 -21.85 15.21 20.27
CA LYS A 830 -21.98 15.74 21.65
C LYS A 830 -22.36 17.24 21.62
N ASN A 831 -23.36 17.64 22.39
CA ASN A 831 -24.01 18.96 22.19
C ASN A 831 -23.18 20.20 22.60
N ASP A 832 -22.17 20.05 23.46
CA ASP A 832 -21.29 21.15 23.94
C ASP A 832 -19.80 20.89 23.61
N SER A 833 -19.50 19.98 22.68
CA SER A 833 -18.12 19.73 22.24
C SER A 833 -17.74 20.67 21.10
N PHE A 834 -16.51 21.19 21.10
CA PHE A 834 -15.98 21.96 19.98
C PHE A 834 -15.79 21.09 18.71
N VAL A 835 -15.19 19.91 18.89
CA VAL A 835 -14.88 18.98 17.78
C VAL A 835 -16.08 18.10 17.45
N ASN A 836 -16.78 17.58 18.46
CA ASN A 836 -17.89 16.64 18.28
C ASN A 836 -19.27 17.34 18.27
N ARG A 837 -19.33 18.65 18.03
CA ARG A 837 -20.59 19.40 18.01
C ARG A 837 -21.56 18.76 17.04
N ALA A 838 -22.82 18.57 17.46
CA ALA A 838 -23.83 18.06 16.56
C ALA A 838 -24.28 19.13 15.54
N SER A 839 -24.64 18.69 14.33
CA SER A 839 -25.25 19.53 13.29
C SER A 839 -26.52 20.20 13.80
N ASN A 840 -26.89 21.36 13.26
CA ASN A 840 -28.21 21.97 13.46
C ASN A 840 -28.99 22.11 12.15
N GLU A 841 -28.48 21.55 11.05
CA GLU A 841 -29.10 21.63 9.73
C GLU A 841 -30.41 20.84 9.70
N GLU A 842 -31.49 21.46 9.21
CA GLU A 842 -32.84 20.87 9.15
C GLU A 842 -33.31 20.20 10.46
N LYS A 843 -32.90 20.77 11.61
CA LYS A 843 -33.27 20.28 12.94
C LYS A 843 -34.75 20.54 13.24
N GLU A 844 -35.50 19.50 13.56
CA GLU A 844 -36.89 19.61 13.99
C GLU A 844 -36.98 19.93 15.50
N ASN A 845 -38.12 20.48 15.96
CA ASN A 845 -38.30 20.85 17.37
C ASN A 845 -38.14 19.66 18.35
N SER A 846 -38.53 18.46 17.92
CA SER A 846 -38.37 17.23 18.69
C SER A 846 -36.92 16.74 18.77
N ASP A 847 -36.02 17.27 17.93
CA ASP A 847 -34.66 16.74 17.81
C ASP A 847 -33.68 17.47 18.74
N PHE A 848 -32.69 16.73 19.25
CA PHE A 848 -31.57 17.33 19.97
C PHE A 848 -30.49 17.87 19.03
N TYR A 849 -30.41 17.33 17.81
CA TYR A 849 -29.49 17.75 16.76
C TYR A 849 -30.14 17.65 15.37
N GLY A 850 -29.52 18.30 14.39
CA GLY A 850 -29.92 18.30 12.99
C GLY A 850 -29.42 17.09 12.20
N ARG A 851 -29.57 17.16 10.89
CA ARG A 851 -29.31 16.07 9.95
C ARG A 851 -27.85 16.01 9.54
N ARG A 852 -27.43 14.84 9.04
CA ARG A 852 -26.11 14.66 8.42
C ARG A 852 -26.05 15.50 7.16
N VAL A 853 -25.00 16.30 6.98
CA VAL A 853 -24.77 17.10 5.79
C VAL A 853 -23.82 16.38 4.83
N ILE A 854 -24.15 16.45 3.54
CA ILE A 854 -23.39 15.82 2.47
C ILE A 854 -23.34 16.76 1.27
N TYR A 855 -22.18 16.86 0.65
CA TYR A 855 -21.96 17.54 -0.61
C TYR A 855 -21.85 16.52 -1.75
N THR A 856 -22.41 16.81 -2.92
CA THR A 856 -22.10 16.04 -4.13
C THR A 856 -20.66 16.26 -4.56
N ALA A 857 -20.14 15.44 -5.47
CA ALA A 857 -18.82 15.65 -6.06
C ALA A 857 -18.68 17.03 -6.74
N SER A 858 -19.80 17.61 -7.19
CA SER A 858 -19.87 18.96 -7.77
C SER A 858 -20.16 20.07 -6.75
N GLY A 859 -20.16 19.76 -5.45
CA GLY A 859 -20.32 20.74 -4.36
C GLY A 859 -21.77 21.07 -3.97
N SER A 860 -22.79 20.38 -4.49
CA SER A 860 -24.19 20.63 -4.09
C SER A 860 -24.51 20.02 -2.72
N LYS A 861 -24.95 20.84 -1.77
CA LYS A 861 -25.30 20.43 -0.39
C LYS A 861 -26.68 19.73 -0.32
N PHE A 862 -26.77 18.66 0.46
CA PHE A 862 -28.02 17.98 0.86
C PHE A 862 -27.87 17.33 2.24
N THR A 863 -28.98 16.88 2.82
CA THR A 863 -29.04 16.30 4.17
C THR A 863 -29.64 14.88 4.18
N ARG A 864 -29.32 14.08 5.21
CA ARG A 864 -29.87 12.73 5.45
C ARG A 864 -30.25 12.49 6.92
N VAL A 865 -31.23 11.60 7.13
CA VAL A 865 -31.76 11.16 8.44
C VAL A 865 -31.54 9.67 8.66
#